data_AF-A0A2A2TCP3-F1
#
_entry.id   AF-A0A2A2TCP3-F1
#
_cell.length_a   1.000
_cell.length_b   1.000
_cell.length_c   1.000
_cell.angle_alpha   90.00
_cell.angle_beta   90.00
_cell.angle_gamma   90.00
#
_symmetry.space_group_name_H-M   'P 1'
#
loop_
_entity.id
_entity.type
_entity.pdbx_description
1 polymer ?
#
loop_
_entity_poly.entity_id
_entity_poly.type
_entity_poly.pdbx_seq_one_letter_code
_entity_poly.pdbx_strand_id
1 'polypeptide(L)'
;MPDIKIIRAAFREIQKLPTADLQRIYQILHRLSLGDERQTKALRGVTNLLRTRLGKWRVIWQREDTSNIVVIKAGLRGGVYDDAFDSRDRTQPQVIEELLHPQGTALADNPAYQWNQEQDGDWYRFVYGSYRYSPILTDYQRNILDEPLKALCSQYQPTAIHQFEDSSCVVVQSAPGTGKTVCATLFACEVHRNYKWNTMLIVPEGLRRDIAEFSEVKQAIDQENFWLGAFPQWLGKINPDFDNNLASPQEELEALRQALKYSRQDDITTNDVLLYQAFVLNEEKHLHDKNVMFQVNSHRLDNLLRISKKHFYKALSCRICRLDAAKILQTKLSTIPSNSECTLLIIDEAQDYLLSELQAIISVCKSWSEQGHKTYLWLLGDLNQRIQLTDFNWGHLQIKHSIELVKNYRNSQQILEFANQFWNVAQKITARNKCKELPLPANPKHAFENGEPVKLLELNSSASAMSFLEKLAGECGKEENHRYLLRDLAKAIKVLAKNSLDSHNNLVILNPENAKGREFESCIAFCLFEGKTAPSLEESFQWYTLLTRARSRLLVVATTDEIQRLKNNGYDFFKKCDRINSRDAVKWITEVVSDADLNQIPDDVQQRLLKRCETGLLYWDTYLALQFAGVEKAELYKWESQAISLLKKHSQEHLQNELQKTQNIHLRCLLLRAMGHSWQAVIEANLVKDSDVKGYESLLKGIAKDLEAKGMPYEAARVRASIFNGNYQQNFPFWQEVNSQSQSNLSLVNLLCQSFNSRLENLIKNQEVNI
;
A
#
# COMPACT_ATOMS: atom_id res chain seq x y z
N MET A 1 6.80 -20.39 21.26
CA MET A 1 7.95 -19.83 20.52
C MET A 1 7.87 -18.32 20.67
N PRO A 2 8.97 -17.60 20.91
CA PRO A 2 8.90 -16.16 21.09
C PRO A 2 8.64 -15.42 19.77
N ASP A 3 7.80 -14.38 19.85
CA ASP A 3 7.56 -13.41 18.80
C ASP A 3 8.73 -12.44 18.70
N ILE A 4 9.13 -12.11 17.47
CA ILE A 4 10.23 -11.17 17.22
C ILE A 4 9.64 -9.82 16.79
N LYS A 5 9.80 -8.82 17.64
CA LYS A 5 9.48 -7.42 17.34
C LYS A 5 10.75 -6.70 16.90
N ILE A 6 10.73 -6.01 15.77
CA ILE A 6 11.88 -5.27 15.25
C ILE A 6 11.55 -3.79 15.24
N ILE A 7 12.26 -2.97 16.02
CA ILE A 7 12.06 -1.52 15.98
C ILE A 7 12.50 -0.96 14.63
N ARG A 8 11.86 0.11 14.18
CA ARG A 8 12.13 0.71 12.87
C ARG A 8 13.60 1.09 12.67
N ALA A 9 14.25 1.63 13.70
CA ALA A 9 15.68 1.98 13.63
C ALA A 9 16.55 0.76 13.28
N ALA A 10 16.33 -0.38 13.96
CA ALA A 10 17.01 -1.64 13.65
C ALA A 10 16.71 -2.11 12.22
N PHE A 11 15.45 -2.01 11.82
CA PHE A 11 15.00 -2.49 10.51
C PHE A 11 15.64 -1.73 9.34
N ARG A 12 15.79 -0.40 9.45
CA ARG A 12 16.48 0.42 8.44
C ARG A 12 17.94 0.00 8.26
N GLU A 13 18.65 -0.33 9.33
CA GLU A 13 20.02 -0.84 9.24
C GLU A 13 20.09 -2.23 8.59
N ILE A 14 19.10 -3.08 8.86
CA ILE A 14 18.98 -4.39 8.19
C ILE A 14 18.81 -4.23 6.67
N GLN A 15 17.97 -3.30 6.22
CA GLN A 15 17.68 -3.07 4.80
C GLN A 15 18.89 -2.57 4.00
N LYS A 16 19.86 -1.91 4.65
CA LYS A 16 21.12 -1.46 4.05
C LYS A 16 22.10 -2.61 3.78
N LEU A 17 21.90 -3.78 4.41
CA LEU A 17 22.85 -4.89 4.29
C LEU A 17 22.81 -5.54 2.89
N PRO A 18 23.96 -6.03 2.38
CA PRO A 18 23.99 -6.92 1.24
C PRO A 18 23.21 -8.22 1.49
N THR A 19 22.67 -8.86 0.44
CA THR A 19 21.85 -10.09 0.55
C THR A 19 22.52 -11.20 1.36
N ALA A 20 23.84 -11.39 1.20
CA ALA A 20 24.59 -12.40 1.95
C ALA A 20 24.63 -12.10 3.46
N ASP A 21 24.76 -10.83 3.85
CA ASP A 21 24.77 -10.40 5.24
C ASP A 21 23.34 -10.44 5.84
N LEU A 22 22.33 -10.09 5.03
CA LEU A 22 20.93 -10.17 5.38
C LEU A 22 20.53 -11.60 5.81
N GLN A 23 20.97 -12.62 5.07
CA GLN A 23 20.72 -14.02 5.39
C GLN A 23 21.37 -14.45 6.73
N ARG A 24 22.50 -13.85 7.10
CA ARG A 24 23.16 -14.12 8.39
C ARG A 24 22.42 -13.50 9.56
N ILE A 25 21.82 -12.33 9.37
CA ILE A 25 20.94 -11.72 10.38
C ILE A 25 19.69 -12.57 10.56
N TYR A 26 19.05 -13.02 9.47
CA TYR A 26 17.93 -13.96 9.52
C TYR A 26 18.26 -15.22 10.33
N GLN A 27 19.42 -15.85 10.11
CA GLN A 27 19.85 -17.02 10.89
C GLN A 27 19.96 -16.75 12.40
N ILE A 28 20.27 -15.52 12.80
CA ILE A 28 20.27 -15.14 14.23
C ILE A 28 18.82 -15.01 14.71
N LEU A 29 17.99 -14.24 14.00
CA LEU A 29 16.61 -13.97 14.40
C LEU A 29 15.75 -15.24 14.41
N HIS A 30 15.90 -16.12 13.41
CA HIS A 30 15.22 -17.41 13.33
C HIS A 30 15.60 -18.35 14.47
N ARG A 31 16.85 -18.34 14.95
CA ARG A 31 17.22 -19.10 16.14
C ARG A 31 16.56 -18.53 17.39
N LEU A 32 16.56 -17.21 17.52
CA LEU A 32 15.89 -16.54 18.63
C LEU A 32 14.38 -16.84 18.65
N SER A 33 13.71 -16.85 17.49
CA SER A 33 12.28 -17.19 17.40
C SER A 33 11.97 -18.64 17.78
N LEU A 34 12.95 -19.54 17.70
CA LEU A 34 12.83 -20.93 18.18
C LEU A 34 13.19 -21.07 19.67
N GLY A 35 13.54 -19.97 20.36
CA GLY A 35 14.03 -19.98 21.74
C GLY A 35 15.50 -20.42 21.88
N ASP A 36 16.26 -20.53 20.79
CA ASP A 36 17.68 -20.86 20.82
C ASP A 36 18.54 -19.61 21.07
N GLU A 37 18.88 -19.40 22.35
CA GLU A 37 19.70 -18.28 22.80
C GLU A 37 21.21 -18.61 22.87
N ARG A 38 21.68 -19.67 22.21
CA ARG A 38 23.11 -19.97 22.16
C ARG A 38 23.89 -18.80 21.56
N GLN A 39 25.06 -18.54 22.14
CA GLN A 39 25.93 -17.40 21.78
C GLN A 39 25.36 -16.02 22.13
N THR A 40 24.30 -15.95 22.94
CA THR A 40 23.82 -14.72 23.58
C THR A 40 24.69 -14.39 24.79
N LYS A 41 24.96 -13.09 24.99
CA LYS A 41 25.60 -12.55 26.20
C LYS A 41 24.92 -11.25 26.60
N ALA A 42 24.78 -10.99 27.89
CA ALA A 42 24.43 -9.67 28.40
C ALA A 42 25.49 -8.63 28.01
N LEU A 43 25.03 -7.43 27.68
CA LEU A 43 25.92 -6.28 27.53
C LEU A 43 26.41 -5.84 28.91
N ARG A 44 27.71 -5.55 29.04
CA ARG A 44 28.29 -5.14 30.32
C ARG A 44 27.72 -3.78 30.71
N GLY A 45 27.31 -3.65 31.98
CA GLY A 45 26.79 -2.39 32.53
C GLY A 45 25.28 -2.19 32.38
N VAL A 46 24.55 -3.15 31.78
CA VAL A 46 23.10 -3.07 31.57
C VAL A 46 22.45 -4.42 31.86
N THR A 47 21.40 -4.44 32.67
CA THR A 47 20.75 -5.68 33.13
C THR A 47 19.86 -6.33 32.08
N ASN A 48 19.26 -5.55 31.18
CA ASN A 48 18.16 -6.01 30.31
C ASN A 48 18.53 -6.09 28.82
N LEU A 49 19.76 -5.73 28.44
CA LEU A 49 20.21 -5.77 27.05
C LEU A 49 21.07 -6.99 26.76
N LEU A 50 20.62 -7.78 25.79
CA LEU A 50 21.25 -9.01 25.35
C LEU A 50 21.81 -8.84 23.93
N ARG A 51 22.86 -9.60 23.65
CA ARG A 51 23.49 -9.61 22.33
C ARG A 51 23.78 -11.02 21.88
N THR A 52 23.18 -11.39 20.75
CA THR A 52 23.47 -12.64 20.04
C THR A 52 24.45 -12.39 18.90
N ARG A 53 25.35 -13.34 18.66
CA ARG A 53 26.35 -13.25 17.59
C ARG A 53 26.29 -14.45 16.65
N LEU A 54 26.76 -14.21 15.44
CA LEU A 54 27.22 -15.21 14.49
C LEU A 54 28.44 -14.60 13.79
N GLY A 55 29.64 -15.17 13.91
CA GLY A 55 30.85 -14.61 13.27
C GLY A 55 31.07 -13.10 13.54
N LYS A 56 30.98 -12.28 12.49
CA LYS A 56 31.06 -10.80 12.54
C LYS A 56 29.71 -10.08 12.70
N TRP A 57 28.59 -10.79 12.60
CA TRP A 57 27.23 -10.24 12.70
C TRP A 57 26.73 -10.21 14.14
N ARG A 58 26.00 -9.16 14.50
CA ARG A 58 25.49 -8.92 15.85
C ARG A 58 24.01 -8.50 15.77
N VAL A 59 23.24 -8.98 16.74
CA VAL A 59 21.87 -8.53 17.03
C VAL A 59 21.81 -8.16 18.50
N ILE A 60 21.41 -6.93 18.81
CA ILE A 60 21.15 -6.42 20.15
C ILE A 60 19.64 -6.42 20.35
N TRP A 61 19.20 -7.00 21.45
CA TRP A 61 17.78 -7.18 21.75
C TRP A 61 17.52 -7.16 23.25
N GLN A 62 16.26 -6.90 23.61
CA GLN A 62 15.74 -6.97 24.97
C GLN A 62 14.60 -7.98 25.01
N ARG A 63 14.47 -8.67 26.15
CA ARG A 63 13.29 -9.48 26.44
C ARG A 63 12.25 -8.62 27.16
N GLU A 64 11.05 -8.54 26.58
CA GLU A 64 9.93 -7.81 27.19
C GLU A 64 9.17 -8.73 28.16
N ASP A 65 8.88 -9.95 27.71
CA ASP A 65 8.30 -11.02 28.52
C ASP A 65 8.78 -12.41 28.04
N THR A 66 8.22 -13.49 28.57
CA THR A 66 8.59 -14.87 28.18
C THR A 66 8.32 -15.20 26.70
N SER A 67 7.42 -14.45 26.06
CA SER A 67 6.95 -14.63 24.69
C SER A 67 7.50 -13.59 23.71
N ASN A 68 8.09 -12.48 24.15
CA ASN A 68 8.41 -11.34 23.27
C ASN A 68 9.89 -10.94 23.32
N ILE A 69 10.52 -10.89 22.15
CA ILE A 69 11.87 -10.37 21.94
C ILE A 69 11.80 -9.10 21.12
N VAL A 70 12.38 -8.01 21.62
CA VAL A 70 12.47 -6.73 20.90
C VAL A 70 13.89 -6.50 20.40
N VAL A 71 14.05 -6.45 19.08
CA VAL A 71 15.31 -6.21 18.38
C VAL A 71 15.53 -4.70 18.25
N ILE A 72 16.66 -4.23 18.79
CA ILE A 72 17.01 -2.81 18.91
C ILE A 72 18.05 -2.40 17.86
N LYS A 73 19.01 -3.28 17.54
CA LYS A 73 20.03 -3.03 16.51
C LYS A 73 20.52 -4.33 15.89
N ALA A 74 20.77 -4.36 14.59
CA ALA A 74 21.27 -5.54 13.89
C ALA A 74 22.18 -5.16 12.73
N GLY A 75 23.27 -5.91 12.52
CA GLY A 75 24.21 -5.65 11.43
C GLY A 75 25.61 -6.24 11.65
N LEU A 76 26.59 -5.68 10.93
CA LEU A 76 28.00 -6.00 11.10
C LEU A 76 28.55 -5.39 12.39
N ARG A 77 29.57 -6.03 12.99
CA ARG A 77 30.18 -5.56 14.24
C ARG A 77 30.53 -4.07 14.22
N GLY A 78 31.17 -3.57 13.15
CA GLY A 78 31.53 -2.15 13.02
C GLY A 78 30.30 -1.24 13.12
N GLY A 79 29.31 -1.45 12.24
CA GLY A 79 28.08 -0.64 12.20
C GLY A 79 27.13 -0.81 13.39
N VAL A 80 27.11 -1.98 14.04
CA VAL A 80 26.32 -2.17 15.27
C VAL A 80 26.90 -1.35 16.42
N TYR A 81 28.19 -1.00 16.36
CA TYR A 81 28.93 -0.39 17.43
C TYR A 81 29.62 0.94 17.04
N ASP A 82 29.28 1.56 15.90
CA ASP A 82 29.96 2.74 15.29
C ASP A 82 30.87 3.52 16.25
N ASP A 83 32.20 3.55 15.98
CA ASP A 83 33.37 4.20 16.63
C ASP A 83 33.46 4.33 18.17
N ALA A 84 32.34 4.46 18.87
CA ALA A 84 32.19 4.58 20.31
C ALA A 84 32.65 3.34 21.09
N PHE A 85 32.72 2.17 20.46
CA PHE A 85 33.24 0.93 21.10
C PHE A 85 34.69 0.56 20.72
N ASP A 86 35.33 1.27 19.78
CA ASP A 86 36.73 1.02 19.41
C ASP A 86 37.73 1.83 20.26
N SER A 87 37.26 2.82 21.02
CA SER A 87 38.02 3.34 22.15
C SER A 87 38.12 2.25 23.23
N ARG A 88 39.33 1.95 23.69
CA ARG A 88 39.56 0.96 24.77
C ARG A 88 38.91 1.37 26.10
N ASP A 89 38.30 2.57 26.18
CA ASP A 89 37.45 3.03 27.28
C ASP A 89 35.99 2.62 27.06
N ARG A 90 35.64 1.48 27.63
CA ARG A 90 34.31 0.83 27.54
C ARG A 90 33.27 1.46 28.49
N THR A 91 33.34 2.77 28.69
CA THR A 91 32.49 3.54 29.61
C THR A 91 31.95 4.80 28.92
N GLN A 92 31.47 4.69 27.68
CA GLN A 92 30.71 5.78 27.05
C GLN A 92 29.21 5.61 27.38
N PRO A 93 28.67 6.33 28.38
CA PRO A 93 27.26 6.26 28.76
C PRO A 93 26.30 6.56 27.61
N GLN A 94 26.71 7.40 26.64
CA GLN A 94 25.87 7.83 25.51
C GLN A 94 25.39 6.68 24.61
N VAL A 95 26.20 5.64 24.39
CA VAL A 95 25.77 4.51 23.53
C VAL A 95 24.85 3.55 24.26
N ILE A 96 25.10 3.36 25.56
CA ILE A 96 24.19 2.57 26.41
C ILE A 96 22.84 3.30 26.50
N GLU A 97 22.88 4.62 26.65
CA GLU A 97 21.70 5.48 26.63
C GLU A 97 20.95 5.39 25.30
N GLU A 98 21.63 5.43 24.15
CA GLU A 98 20.99 5.22 22.83
C GLU A 98 20.39 3.81 22.67
N LEU A 99 20.95 2.78 23.31
CA LEU A 99 20.38 1.42 23.25
C LEU A 99 19.20 1.22 24.22
N LEU A 100 19.20 1.92 25.36
CA LEU A 100 18.11 1.90 26.34
C LEU A 100 16.96 2.83 25.93
N HIS A 101 17.32 3.95 25.31
CA HIS A 101 16.45 4.98 24.81
C HIS A 101 16.75 5.28 23.33
N PRO A 102 16.44 4.35 22.40
CA PRO A 102 16.63 4.60 20.98
C PRO A 102 15.92 5.90 20.59
N GLN A 103 16.69 6.81 19.97
CA GLN A 103 16.17 8.12 19.55
C GLN A 103 15.61 8.96 20.73
N GLY A 104 16.10 8.73 21.94
CA GLY A 104 15.76 9.49 23.15
C GLY A 104 14.42 9.12 23.80
N THR A 105 13.81 7.98 23.44
CA THR A 105 12.49 7.56 23.96
C THR A 105 12.51 6.14 24.51
N ALA A 106 11.51 5.77 25.31
CA ALA A 106 11.37 4.40 25.80
C ALA A 106 11.15 3.40 24.64
N LEU A 107 11.57 2.15 24.82
CA LEU A 107 11.46 1.13 23.78
C LEU A 107 10.00 0.90 23.32
N ALA A 108 9.04 0.94 24.24
CA ALA A 108 7.61 0.77 23.94
C ALA A 108 6.98 1.97 23.19
N ASP A 109 7.67 3.11 23.14
CA ASP A 109 7.29 4.27 22.35
C ASP A 109 7.87 4.24 20.93
N ASN A 110 8.72 3.26 20.60
CA ASN A 110 9.31 3.12 19.26
C ASN A 110 8.36 2.40 18.30
N PRO A 111 8.17 2.91 17.06
CA PRO A 111 7.50 2.15 16.01
C PRO A 111 8.22 0.82 15.77
N ALA A 112 7.46 -0.28 15.80
CA ALA A 112 7.98 -1.62 15.64
C ALA A 112 7.11 -2.47 14.72
N TYR A 113 7.72 -3.51 14.16
CA TYR A 113 7.09 -4.46 13.26
C TYR A 113 7.24 -5.87 13.82
N GLN A 114 6.16 -6.64 13.79
CA GLN A 114 6.21 -8.04 14.19
C GLN A 114 6.67 -8.90 13.02
N TRP A 115 7.69 -9.71 13.25
CA TRP A 115 8.19 -10.71 12.32
C TRP A 115 8.05 -12.10 12.93
N ASN A 116 7.62 -13.10 12.15
CA ASN A 116 7.45 -14.54 12.47
C ASN A 116 6.03 -15.08 12.71
N GLN A 117 4.97 -14.33 12.36
CA GLN A 117 3.62 -14.91 12.27
C GLN A 117 3.53 -15.86 11.05
N GLU A 118 2.55 -16.78 11.04
CA GLU A 118 2.37 -17.84 10.00
C GLU A 118 2.40 -17.33 8.54
N GLN A 119 2.18 -16.03 8.33
CA GLN A 119 2.13 -15.38 7.01
C GLN A 119 3.49 -14.80 6.53
N ASP A 120 4.52 -14.73 7.39
CA ASP A 120 5.83 -14.11 7.13
C ASP A 120 7.00 -15.12 7.17
N GLY A 121 6.79 -16.34 6.67
CA GLY A 121 7.82 -17.39 6.60
C GLY A 121 9.01 -17.03 5.71
N ASP A 122 8.85 -16.07 4.80
CA ASP A 122 9.90 -15.57 3.91
C ASP A 122 10.50 -14.26 4.45
N TRP A 123 11.72 -14.34 4.98
CA TRP A 123 12.46 -13.18 5.46
C TRP A 123 12.73 -12.12 4.40
N TYR A 124 12.98 -12.54 3.16
CA TYR A 124 13.24 -11.62 2.06
C TYR A 124 11.98 -10.81 1.73
N ARG A 125 10.83 -11.50 1.70
CA ARG A 125 9.50 -10.90 1.58
C ARG A 125 9.26 -9.85 2.68
N PHE A 126 9.52 -10.22 3.93
CA PHE A 126 9.34 -9.33 5.07
C PHE A 126 10.17 -8.05 4.95
N VAL A 127 11.47 -8.19 4.66
CA VAL A 127 12.43 -7.07 4.63
C VAL A 127 12.12 -6.05 3.53
N TYR A 128 11.68 -6.49 2.36
CA TYR A 128 11.53 -5.61 1.19
C TYR A 128 10.08 -5.30 0.81
N GLY A 129 9.08 -6.02 1.36
CA GLY A 129 7.69 -5.89 0.91
C GLY A 129 6.60 -5.95 1.99
N SER A 130 6.70 -6.80 3.02
CA SER A 130 5.56 -7.05 3.94
C SER A 130 5.65 -6.46 5.34
N TYR A 131 6.81 -5.96 5.82
CA TYR A 131 6.93 -5.52 7.22
C TYR A 131 5.91 -4.46 7.65
N ARG A 132 5.49 -3.58 6.74
CA ARG A 132 4.50 -2.52 6.99
C ARG A 132 3.09 -3.05 7.30
N TYR A 133 2.83 -4.31 6.99
CA TYR A 133 1.55 -5.00 7.20
C TYR A 133 1.46 -5.71 8.56
N SER A 134 2.53 -5.68 9.35
CA SER A 134 2.56 -6.20 10.73
C SER A 134 2.96 -5.11 11.73
N PRO A 135 2.31 -3.91 11.72
CA PRO A 135 2.69 -2.83 12.61
C PRO A 135 2.28 -3.10 14.06
N ILE A 136 3.11 -2.66 15.00
CA ILE A 136 2.82 -2.71 16.45
C ILE A 136 2.52 -1.29 16.93
N LEU A 137 1.37 -1.11 17.59
CA LEU A 137 1.01 0.14 18.23
C LEU A 137 1.94 0.41 19.42
N THR A 138 2.40 1.65 19.53
CA THR A 138 3.14 2.15 20.69
C THR A 138 2.24 2.26 21.91
N ASP A 139 2.81 2.32 23.11
CA ASP A 139 2.04 2.51 24.36
C ASP A 139 1.18 3.78 24.31
N TYR A 140 1.71 4.87 23.75
CA TYR A 140 0.95 6.10 23.54
C TYR A 140 -0.28 5.87 22.65
N GLN A 141 -0.12 5.18 21.53
CA GLN A 141 -1.23 4.88 20.62
C GLN A 141 -2.27 3.96 21.26
N ARG A 142 -1.83 2.93 21.99
CA ARG A 142 -2.73 2.02 22.74
C ARG A 142 -3.53 2.77 23.79
N ASN A 143 -2.86 3.55 24.63
CA ASN A 143 -3.50 4.30 25.71
C ASN A 143 -4.58 5.27 25.19
N ILE A 144 -4.37 5.89 24.02
CA ILE A 144 -5.38 6.77 23.41
C ILE A 144 -6.59 5.99 22.89
N LEU A 145 -6.41 4.74 22.46
CA LEU A 145 -7.51 3.91 21.97
C LEU A 145 -8.28 3.22 23.11
N ASP A 146 -7.64 3.00 24.26
CA ASP A 146 -8.23 2.34 25.42
C ASP A 146 -9.43 3.10 26.01
N GLU A 147 -9.35 4.42 26.13
CA GLU A 147 -10.45 5.24 26.69
C GLU A 147 -11.70 5.20 25.79
N PRO A 148 -11.60 5.45 24.47
CA PRO A 148 -12.71 5.24 23.55
C PRO A 148 -13.27 3.82 23.61
N LEU A 149 -12.41 2.80 23.65
CA LEU A 149 -12.86 1.41 23.77
C LEU A 149 -13.70 1.19 25.03
N LYS A 150 -13.21 1.67 26.18
CA LYS A 150 -13.92 1.58 27.47
C LYS A 150 -15.23 2.36 27.42
N ALA A 151 -15.25 3.54 26.81
CA ALA A 151 -16.46 4.33 26.63
C ALA A 151 -17.52 3.58 25.81
N LEU A 152 -17.13 3.03 24.66
CA LEU A 152 -18.01 2.19 23.81
C LEU A 152 -18.55 0.97 24.56
N CYS A 153 -17.73 0.33 25.38
CA CYS A 153 -18.13 -0.88 26.11
C CYS A 153 -18.97 -0.59 27.36
N SER A 154 -18.79 0.58 27.98
CA SER A 154 -19.50 0.98 29.21
C SER A 154 -20.87 1.63 28.94
N GLN A 155 -21.06 2.26 27.78
CA GLN A 155 -22.32 2.90 27.40
C GLN A 155 -23.31 1.87 26.82
N TYR A 156 -24.05 1.21 27.70
CA TYR A 156 -25.06 0.20 27.32
C TYR A 156 -26.50 0.74 27.18
N GLN A 157 -26.69 2.06 27.23
CA GLN A 157 -28.02 2.67 27.15
C GLN A 157 -28.36 3.17 25.74
N PRO A 158 -29.60 2.96 25.24
CA PRO A 158 -30.05 3.51 23.97
C PRO A 158 -29.91 5.04 23.98
N THR A 159 -29.20 5.59 23.00
CA THR A 159 -29.12 7.04 22.86
C THR A 159 -30.39 7.57 22.20
N ALA A 160 -30.96 8.64 22.74
CA ALA A 160 -31.97 9.39 22.02
C ALA A 160 -31.38 9.95 20.71
N ILE A 161 -32.14 9.86 19.62
CA ILE A 161 -31.70 10.19 18.25
C ILE A 161 -31.10 11.60 18.13
N HIS A 162 -31.67 12.57 18.86
CA HIS A 162 -31.21 13.95 18.87
C HIS A 162 -29.85 14.15 19.56
N GLN A 163 -29.31 13.11 20.21
CA GLN A 163 -28.00 13.08 20.87
C GLN A 163 -27.01 12.15 20.15
N PHE A 164 -27.34 11.64 18.96
CA PHE A 164 -26.51 10.65 18.26
C PHE A 164 -25.10 11.19 17.98
N GLU A 165 -24.99 12.39 17.41
CA GLU A 165 -23.71 13.04 17.13
C GLU A 165 -22.87 13.27 18.40
N ASP A 166 -23.54 13.52 19.52
CA ASP A 166 -22.90 13.80 20.80
C ASP A 166 -22.50 12.51 21.54
N SER A 167 -23.07 11.35 21.24
CA SER A 167 -22.87 10.14 22.05
C SER A 167 -22.17 9.01 21.29
N SER A 168 -22.37 8.98 19.98
CA SER A 168 -22.05 7.82 19.14
C SER A 168 -21.08 8.16 18.01
N CYS A 169 -20.82 9.45 17.78
CA CYS A 169 -19.88 9.92 16.77
C CYS A 169 -18.58 10.43 17.41
N VAL A 170 -17.45 10.06 16.82
CA VAL A 170 -16.11 10.53 17.21
C VAL A 170 -15.39 11.07 15.98
N VAL A 171 -14.80 12.25 16.12
CA VAL A 171 -13.90 12.84 15.12
C VAL A 171 -12.45 12.61 15.52
N VAL A 172 -11.63 12.12 14.60
CA VAL A 172 -10.18 12.02 14.77
C VAL A 172 -9.50 12.99 13.80
N GLN A 173 -9.30 14.23 14.25
CA GLN A 173 -8.49 15.22 13.53
C GLN A 173 -7.04 15.03 13.98
N SER A 174 -6.20 14.45 13.13
CA SER A 174 -4.83 14.12 13.49
C SER A 174 -3.87 14.39 12.35
N ALA A 175 -2.78 15.08 12.66
CA ALA A 175 -1.76 15.49 11.71
C ALA A 175 -1.11 14.29 10.98
N PRO A 176 -0.39 14.52 9.85
CA PRO A 176 0.43 13.49 9.18
C PRO A 176 1.26 12.68 10.15
N GLY A 177 1.43 11.39 9.86
CA GLY A 177 2.46 10.59 10.52
C GLY A 177 2.15 10.15 11.94
N THR A 178 0.96 10.42 12.44
CA THR A 178 0.50 10.02 13.78
C THR A 178 0.07 8.56 13.88
N GLY A 179 -0.12 7.89 12.74
CA GLY A 179 -0.59 6.52 12.66
C GLY A 179 -2.11 6.36 12.67
N LYS A 180 -2.88 7.44 12.44
CA LYS A 180 -4.35 7.45 12.48
C LYS A 180 -5.03 6.23 11.81
N THR A 181 -4.64 5.92 10.58
CA THR A 181 -5.19 4.82 9.78
C THR A 181 -4.83 3.45 10.37
N VAL A 182 -3.57 3.29 10.84
CA VAL A 182 -3.11 2.05 11.50
C VAL A 182 -3.85 1.85 12.82
N CYS A 183 -3.93 2.89 13.66
CA CYS A 183 -4.67 2.87 14.92
C CYS A 183 -6.13 2.45 14.72
N ALA A 184 -6.84 3.10 13.78
CA ALA A 184 -8.24 2.76 13.48
C ALA A 184 -8.41 1.34 12.95
N THR A 185 -7.51 0.88 12.07
CA THR A 185 -7.58 -0.46 11.49
C THR A 185 -7.40 -1.53 12.56
N LEU A 186 -6.38 -1.39 13.41
CA LEU A 186 -6.11 -2.34 14.48
C LEU A 186 -7.20 -2.31 15.56
N PHE A 187 -7.70 -1.11 15.90
CA PHE A 187 -8.86 -0.94 16.77
C PHE A 187 -10.11 -1.65 16.23
N ALA A 188 -10.40 -1.51 14.93
CA ALA A 188 -11.51 -2.18 14.27
C ALA A 188 -11.39 -3.71 14.39
N CYS A 189 -10.20 -4.26 14.13
CA CYS A 189 -9.93 -5.69 14.26
C CYS A 189 -10.09 -6.18 15.70
N GLU A 190 -9.62 -5.41 16.67
CA GLU A 190 -9.74 -5.71 18.10
C GLU A 190 -11.21 -5.74 18.55
N VAL A 191 -11.99 -4.72 18.18
CA VAL A 191 -13.42 -4.65 18.49
C VAL A 191 -14.16 -5.84 17.87
N HIS A 192 -13.91 -6.12 16.60
CA HIS A 192 -14.52 -7.23 15.90
C HIS A 192 -14.19 -8.58 16.56
N ARG A 193 -12.91 -8.81 16.88
CA ARG A 193 -12.46 -10.07 17.50
C ARG A 193 -13.07 -10.28 18.88
N ASN A 194 -13.03 -9.25 19.73
CA ASN A 194 -13.38 -9.36 21.15
C ASN A 194 -14.88 -9.28 21.41
N TYR A 195 -15.64 -8.53 20.59
CA TYR A 195 -17.06 -8.28 20.83
C TYR A 195 -18.00 -8.81 19.74
N LYS A 196 -17.46 -9.33 18.63
CA LYS A 196 -18.24 -9.87 17.50
C LYS A 196 -19.21 -8.86 16.87
N TRP A 197 -18.88 -7.57 16.98
CA TRP A 197 -19.66 -6.50 16.37
C TRP A 197 -19.51 -6.51 14.85
N ASN A 198 -20.49 -5.93 14.17
CA ASN A 198 -20.36 -5.59 12.77
C ASN A 198 -19.39 -4.44 12.64
N THR A 199 -18.29 -4.63 11.94
CA THR A 199 -17.23 -3.64 11.81
C THR A 199 -17.02 -3.33 10.34
N MET A 200 -17.20 -2.07 9.99
CA MET A 200 -17.11 -1.58 8.62
C MET A 200 -16.04 -0.50 8.54
N LEU A 201 -15.00 -0.74 7.73
CA LEU A 201 -13.91 0.19 7.50
C LEU A 201 -13.98 0.72 6.06
N ILE A 202 -14.36 1.99 5.93
CA ILE A 202 -14.38 2.73 4.66
C ILE A 202 -13.06 3.48 4.50
N VAL A 203 -12.30 3.15 3.44
CA VAL A 203 -10.98 3.74 3.15
C VAL A 203 -10.90 4.18 1.70
N PRO A 204 -9.97 5.09 1.33
CA PRO A 204 -9.69 5.39 -0.06
C PRO A 204 -9.36 4.12 -0.87
N GLU A 205 -9.80 4.04 -2.13
CA GLU A 205 -9.56 2.85 -2.98
C GLU A 205 -8.06 2.53 -3.08
N GLY A 206 -7.22 3.56 -3.18
CA GLY A 206 -5.77 3.44 -3.22
C GLY A 206 -5.13 2.90 -1.92
N LEU A 207 -5.85 2.80 -0.79
CA LEU A 207 -5.35 2.21 0.46
C LEU A 207 -5.97 0.84 0.77
N ARG A 208 -7.08 0.49 0.10
CA ARG A 208 -7.86 -0.71 0.39
C ARG A 208 -7.01 -1.99 0.32
N ARG A 209 -6.19 -2.14 -0.73
CA ARG A 209 -5.32 -3.32 -0.90
C ARG A 209 -4.24 -3.40 0.17
N ASP A 210 -3.65 -2.27 0.55
CA ASP A 210 -2.59 -2.24 1.55
C ASP A 210 -3.12 -2.55 2.95
N ILE A 211 -4.32 -2.07 3.29
CA ILE A 211 -4.97 -2.39 4.57
C ILE A 211 -5.42 -3.85 4.60
N ALA A 212 -5.90 -4.40 3.48
CA ALA A 212 -6.24 -5.82 3.38
C ALA A 212 -5.03 -6.74 3.62
N GLU A 213 -3.81 -6.24 3.40
CA GLU A 213 -2.61 -7.03 3.64
C GLU A 213 -2.23 -7.15 5.12
N PHE A 214 -2.80 -6.31 6.00
CA PHE A 214 -2.48 -6.30 7.43
C PHE A 214 -2.79 -7.66 8.06
N SER A 215 -1.88 -8.18 8.89
CA SER A 215 -2.02 -9.51 9.49
C SER A 215 -3.34 -9.68 10.26
N GLU A 216 -3.71 -8.66 11.04
CA GLU A 216 -4.96 -8.61 11.80
C GLU A 216 -6.20 -8.55 10.89
N VAL A 217 -6.13 -7.83 9.78
CA VAL A 217 -7.23 -7.69 8.81
C VAL A 217 -7.43 -9.00 8.05
N LYS A 218 -6.36 -9.68 7.62
CA LYS A 218 -6.45 -10.98 6.96
C LYS A 218 -7.16 -12.02 7.82
N GLN A 219 -6.96 -11.98 9.13
CA GLN A 219 -7.66 -12.87 10.05
C GLN A 219 -9.16 -12.52 10.18
N ALA A 220 -9.52 -11.24 10.03
CA ALA A 220 -10.89 -10.75 10.21
C ALA A 220 -11.71 -10.76 8.91
N ILE A 221 -11.10 -10.54 7.74
CA ILE A 221 -11.81 -10.28 6.48
C ILE A 221 -12.66 -11.46 5.97
N ASP A 222 -12.26 -12.69 6.31
CA ASP A 222 -13.02 -13.91 5.98
C ASP A 222 -14.11 -14.24 7.02
N GLN A 223 -14.21 -13.46 8.10
CA GLN A 223 -15.23 -13.62 9.14
C GLN A 223 -16.51 -12.85 8.77
N GLU A 224 -17.67 -13.39 9.16
CA GLU A 224 -18.93 -12.67 9.03
C GLU A 224 -18.90 -11.36 9.82
N ASN A 225 -19.56 -10.32 9.31
CA ASN A 225 -19.68 -9.00 9.95
C ASN A 225 -18.38 -8.17 10.03
N PHE A 226 -17.31 -8.55 9.32
CA PHE A 226 -16.20 -7.64 9.03
C PHE A 226 -16.25 -7.18 7.57
N TRP A 227 -16.13 -5.88 7.31
CA TRP A 227 -16.17 -5.34 5.96
C TRP A 227 -15.12 -4.26 5.76
N LEU A 228 -14.32 -4.41 4.70
CA LEU A 228 -13.33 -3.44 4.24
C LEU A 228 -13.65 -3.06 2.79
N GLY A 229 -13.83 -1.77 2.52
CA GLY A 229 -14.10 -1.30 1.17
C GLY A 229 -13.98 0.20 0.99
N ALA A 230 -14.16 0.66 -0.24
CA ALA A 230 -14.23 2.08 -0.57
C ALA A 230 -15.67 2.62 -0.49
N PHE A 231 -15.81 3.94 -0.43
CA PHE A 231 -17.12 4.58 -0.29
C PHE A 231 -18.14 4.18 -1.37
N PRO A 232 -17.81 4.10 -2.68
CA PRO A 232 -18.78 3.63 -3.68
C PRO A 232 -19.26 2.20 -3.45
N GLN A 233 -18.39 1.31 -2.94
CA GLN A 233 -18.76 -0.07 -2.59
C GLN A 233 -19.66 -0.10 -1.36
N TRP A 234 -19.41 0.80 -0.40
CA TRP A 234 -20.30 0.97 0.74
C TRP A 234 -21.68 1.46 0.32
N LEU A 235 -21.76 2.45 -0.58
CA LEU A 235 -23.02 2.94 -1.14
C LEU A 235 -23.83 1.78 -1.76
N GLY A 236 -23.22 0.97 -2.61
CA GLY A 236 -23.84 -0.22 -3.20
C GLY A 236 -24.33 -1.23 -2.16
N LYS A 237 -23.52 -1.47 -1.12
CA LYS A 237 -23.87 -2.37 0.00
C LYS A 237 -25.07 -1.86 0.80
N ILE A 238 -25.19 -0.55 1.04
CA ILE A 238 -26.30 0.04 1.80
C ILE A 238 -27.55 0.20 0.95
N ASN A 239 -27.40 0.44 -0.35
CA ASN A 239 -28.50 0.56 -1.29
C ASN A 239 -28.15 -0.10 -2.63
N PRO A 240 -28.61 -1.34 -2.90
CA PRO A 240 -28.30 -2.08 -4.12
C PRO A 240 -28.71 -1.39 -5.42
N ASP A 241 -29.63 -0.42 -5.36
CA ASP A 241 -30.00 0.43 -6.50
C ASP A 241 -28.78 1.19 -7.08
N PHE A 242 -27.69 1.30 -6.32
CA PHE A 242 -26.48 2.03 -6.70
C PHE A 242 -25.43 1.20 -7.46
N ASP A 243 -25.41 -0.14 -7.33
CA ASP A 243 -24.32 -1.00 -7.81
C ASP A 243 -23.96 -0.81 -9.30
N ASN A 244 -24.95 -0.46 -10.13
CA ASN A 244 -24.76 -0.22 -11.57
C ASN A 244 -25.16 1.19 -12.03
N ASN A 245 -25.65 2.04 -11.12
CA ASN A 245 -26.22 3.34 -11.49
C ASN A 245 -25.36 4.52 -11.03
N LEU A 246 -24.42 4.34 -10.09
CA LEU A 246 -23.50 5.40 -9.71
C LEU A 246 -22.63 5.83 -10.90
N ALA A 247 -22.45 7.14 -11.04
CA ALA A 247 -21.51 7.73 -11.96
C ALA A 247 -20.09 7.65 -11.37
N SER A 248 -19.12 7.25 -12.18
CA SER A 248 -17.70 7.38 -11.86
C SER A 248 -17.25 8.84 -11.94
N PRO A 249 -16.14 9.22 -11.26
CA PRO A 249 -15.60 10.59 -11.35
C PRO A 249 -15.33 11.04 -12.80
N GLN A 250 -14.93 10.10 -13.67
CA GLN A 250 -14.70 10.38 -15.08
C GLN A 250 -15.99 10.63 -15.85
N GLU A 251 -17.07 9.89 -15.55
CA GLU A 251 -18.39 10.12 -16.14
C GLU A 251 -18.98 11.47 -15.70
N GLU A 252 -18.80 11.85 -14.43
CA GLU A 252 -19.22 13.18 -13.94
C GLU A 252 -18.43 14.31 -14.62
N LEU A 253 -17.12 14.13 -14.81
CA LEU A 253 -16.27 15.08 -15.53
C LEU A 253 -16.69 15.24 -16.99
N GLU A 254 -16.93 14.12 -17.69
CA GLU A 254 -17.37 14.14 -19.07
C GLU A 254 -18.78 14.75 -19.21
N ALA A 255 -19.68 14.47 -18.27
CA ALA A 255 -20.99 15.09 -18.23
C ALA A 255 -20.91 16.61 -18.06
N LEU A 256 -20.02 17.11 -17.20
CA LEU A 256 -19.80 18.54 -17.00
C LEU A 256 -19.18 19.19 -18.25
N ARG A 257 -18.21 18.54 -18.90
CA ARG A 257 -17.63 18.98 -20.19
C ARG A 257 -18.67 19.06 -21.29
N GLN A 258 -19.59 18.10 -21.37
CA GLN A 258 -20.68 18.14 -22.34
C GLN A 258 -21.67 19.25 -22.04
N ALA A 259 -21.96 19.52 -20.77
CA ALA A 259 -22.77 20.66 -20.36
C ALA A 259 -22.10 22.01 -20.67
N LEU A 260 -20.76 22.06 -20.68
CA LEU A 260 -19.95 23.22 -21.06
C LEU A 260 -20.00 23.55 -22.55
N LYS A 261 -20.32 22.61 -23.46
CA LYS A 261 -20.42 22.90 -24.91
C LYS A 261 -21.39 24.04 -25.28
N TYR A 262 -22.20 24.47 -24.30
CA TYR A 262 -23.13 25.58 -24.40
C TYR A 262 -22.62 26.90 -23.76
N SER A 263 -21.38 26.95 -23.25
CA SER A 263 -20.70 28.13 -22.68
C SER A 263 -19.31 28.34 -23.31
N ARG A 264 -18.87 29.61 -23.45
CA ARG A 264 -17.55 29.99 -24.02
C ARG A 264 -16.43 29.96 -22.95
N GLN A 265 -16.21 28.82 -22.30
CA GLN A 265 -15.22 28.68 -21.23
C GLN A 265 -14.12 27.67 -21.58
N ASP A 266 -12.95 27.86 -20.96
CA ASP A 266 -11.78 27.01 -21.06
C ASP A 266 -11.89 25.75 -20.18
N ASP A 267 -10.92 24.85 -20.32
CA ASP A 267 -10.86 23.47 -19.84
C ASP A 267 -11.42 23.22 -18.41
N ILE A 268 -12.26 22.18 -18.28
CA ILE A 268 -12.81 21.69 -17.00
C ILE A 268 -11.96 20.53 -16.47
N THR A 269 -11.69 20.55 -15.17
CA THR A 269 -10.99 19.49 -14.41
C THR A 269 -11.89 18.81 -13.38
N THR A 270 -11.42 17.71 -12.77
CA THR A 270 -12.15 17.01 -11.70
C THR A 270 -12.49 17.91 -10.50
N ASN A 271 -11.63 18.89 -10.20
CA ASN A 271 -11.89 19.86 -9.14
C ASN A 271 -13.12 20.74 -9.43
N ASP A 272 -13.39 21.05 -10.71
CA ASP A 272 -14.61 21.77 -11.11
C ASP A 272 -15.86 20.95 -10.83
N VAL A 273 -15.80 19.64 -11.03
CA VAL A 273 -16.92 18.73 -10.75
C VAL A 273 -17.27 18.78 -9.26
N LEU A 274 -16.28 18.74 -8.38
CA LEU A 274 -16.49 18.85 -6.94
C LEU A 274 -17.04 20.23 -6.54
N LEU A 275 -16.48 21.32 -7.07
CA LEU A 275 -17.00 22.66 -6.85
C LEU A 275 -18.45 22.80 -7.34
N TYR A 276 -18.76 22.24 -8.51
CA TYR A 276 -20.10 22.24 -9.10
C TYR A 276 -21.10 21.49 -8.22
N GLN A 277 -20.74 20.29 -7.75
CA GLN A 277 -21.59 19.52 -6.83
C GLN A 277 -21.77 20.25 -5.49
N ALA A 278 -20.69 20.73 -4.90
CA ALA A 278 -20.68 21.36 -3.58
C ALA A 278 -21.45 22.69 -3.53
N PHE A 279 -21.34 23.52 -4.56
CA PHE A 279 -21.80 24.92 -4.51
C PHE A 279 -22.82 25.31 -5.61
N VAL A 280 -22.99 24.51 -6.66
CA VAL A 280 -23.95 24.81 -7.74
C VAL A 280 -25.16 23.89 -7.70
N LEU A 281 -24.94 22.57 -7.61
CA LEU A 281 -26.03 21.60 -7.52
C LEU A 281 -26.68 21.58 -6.13
N ASN A 282 -25.90 21.80 -5.07
CA ASN A 282 -26.45 21.95 -3.73
C ASN A 282 -27.19 23.29 -3.62
N GLU A 283 -28.48 23.25 -3.28
CA GLU A 283 -29.38 24.43 -3.28
C GLU A 283 -29.45 25.13 -1.92
N GLU A 284 -28.72 24.64 -0.92
CA GLU A 284 -28.64 25.21 0.42
C GLU A 284 -27.80 26.51 0.45
N LYS A 285 -28.34 27.58 -0.15
CA LYS A 285 -27.67 28.86 -0.43
C LYS A 285 -27.14 29.64 0.79
N HIS A 286 -27.46 29.27 2.02
CA HIS A 286 -27.26 30.14 3.19
C HIS A 286 -25.95 29.93 3.98
N LEU A 287 -25.10 28.95 3.61
CA LEU A 287 -23.90 28.60 4.39
C LEU A 287 -22.56 28.89 3.70
N HIS A 288 -22.56 29.36 2.44
CA HIS A 288 -21.35 29.37 1.62
C HIS A 288 -20.48 30.63 1.75
N ASP A 289 -21.04 31.76 2.20
CA ASP A 289 -20.30 33.02 2.34
C ASP A 289 -19.15 32.96 3.34
N LYS A 290 -19.11 31.96 4.24
CA LYS A 290 -18.02 31.75 5.21
C LYS A 290 -17.09 30.59 4.84
N ASN A 291 -17.34 29.92 3.72
CA ASN A 291 -16.54 28.78 3.28
C ASN A 291 -15.30 29.26 2.50
N VAL A 292 -14.11 28.87 2.95
CA VAL A 292 -12.85 29.30 2.32
C VAL A 292 -12.73 28.80 0.87
N MET A 293 -13.22 27.61 0.57
CA MET A 293 -13.17 27.06 -0.79
C MET A 293 -14.11 27.81 -1.73
N PHE A 294 -15.27 28.24 -1.23
CA PHE A 294 -16.16 29.11 -2.00
C PHE A 294 -15.50 30.46 -2.31
N GLN A 295 -15.02 31.16 -1.28
CA GLN A 295 -14.47 32.51 -1.46
C GLN A 295 -13.24 32.54 -2.36
N VAL A 296 -12.29 31.63 -2.14
CA VAL A 296 -11.04 31.54 -2.91
C VAL A 296 -11.30 31.15 -4.37
N ASN A 297 -12.37 30.40 -4.65
CA ASN A 297 -12.75 29.97 -6.00
C ASN A 297 -13.91 30.76 -6.60
N SER A 298 -14.28 31.92 -6.04
CA SER A 298 -15.44 32.73 -6.45
C SER A 298 -15.52 32.97 -7.96
N HIS A 299 -14.44 33.45 -8.60
CA HIS A 299 -14.41 33.66 -10.05
C HIS A 299 -14.61 32.37 -10.86
N ARG A 300 -14.08 31.24 -10.38
CA ARG A 300 -14.27 29.92 -11.00
C ARG A 300 -15.70 29.43 -10.81
N LEU A 301 -16.30 29.69 -9.66
CA LEU A 301 -17.70 29.39 -9.37
C LEU A 301 -18.67 30.24 -10.19
N ASP A 302 -18.40 31.52 -10.41
CA ASP A 302 -19.18 32.40 -11.29
C ASP A 302 -19.28 31.81 -12.71
N ASN A 303 -18.21 31.15 -13.14
CA ASN A 303 -18.17 30.44 -14.39
C ASN A 303 -19.02 29.16 -14.37
N LEU A 304 -18.86 28.34 -13.33
CA LEU A 304 -19.61 27.09 -13.14
C LEU A 304 -21.12 27.32 -12.97
N LEU A 305 -21.52 28.43 -12.35
CA LEU A 305 -22.93 28.84 -12.19
C LEU A 305 -23.66 29.07 -13.53
N ARG A 306 -22.92 29.31 -14.61
CA ARG A 306 -23.50 29.47 -15.97
C ARG A 306 -23.84 28.12 -16.62
N ILE A 307 -23.34 27.01 -16.08
CA ILE A 307 -23.58 25.67 -16.61
C ILE A 307 -24.97 25.19 -16.14
N SER A 308 -25.84 24.88 -17.10
CA SER A 308 -27.20 24.40 -16.81
C SER A 308 -27.20 23.03 -16.13
N LYS A 309 -27.82 22.95 -14.94
CA LYS A 309 -28.05 21.69 -14.21
C LYS A 309 -28.76 20.66 -15.08
N LYS A 310 -29.74 21.10 -15.88
CA LYS A 310 -30.49 20.22 -16.80
C LYS A 310 -29.58 19.57 -17.85
N HIS A 311 -28.59 20.30 -18.38
CA HIS A 311 -27.66 19.75 -19.35
C HIS A 311 -26.68 18.77 -18.71
N PHE A 312 -26.21 19.06 -17.49
CA PHE A 312 -25.39 18.14 -16.71
C PHE A 312 -26.12 16.80 -16.48
N TYR A 313 -27.34 16.83 -15.98
CA TYR A 313 -28.14 15.62 -15.75
C TYR A 313 -28.51 14.88 -17.04
N LYS A 314 -28.74 15.61 -18.13
CA LYS A 314 -28.96 14.97 -19.45
C LYS A 314 -27.70 14.23 -19.92
N ALA A 315 -26.52 14.81 -19.71
CA ALA A 315 -25.25 14.20 -20.11
C ALA A 315 -24.88 12.97 -19.26
N LEU A 316 -25.24 12.97 -17.97
CA LEU A 316 -25.08 11.80 -17.08
C LEU A 316 -25.88 10.57 -17.51
N SER A 317 -26.83 10.69 -18.44
CA SER A 317 -27.50 9.54 -19.07
C SER A 317 -28.13 8.57 -18.05
N CYS A 318 -28.91 9.11 -17.11
CA CYS A 318 -29.58 8.38 -16.02
C CYS A 318 -28.65 7.79 -14.94
N ARG A 319 -27.34 8.05 -14.99
CA ARG A 319 -26.43 7.77 -13.87
C ARG A 319 -26.68 8.73 -12.71
N ILE A 320 -26.43 8.26 -11.50
CA ILE A 320 -26.59 8.99 -10.24
C ILE A 320 -25.23 9.59 -9.86
N CYS A 321 -25.15 10.91 -9.76
CA CYS A 321 -23.94 11.58 -9.27
C CYS A 321 -23.79 11.42 -7.74
N ARG A 322 -22.58 11.66 -7.23
CA ARG A 322 -22.25 11.49 -5.80
C ARG A 322 -23.17 12.29 -4.88
N LEU A 323 -23.44 13.56 -5.21
CA LEU A 323 -24.36 14.40 -4.44
C LEU A 323 -25.77 13.81 -4.37
N ASP A 324 -26.30 13.28 -5.47
CA ASP A 324 -27.66 12.75 -5.50
C ASP A 324 -27.75 11.40 -4.79
N ALA A 325 -26.71 10.57 -4.88
CA ALA A 325 -26.61 9.35 -4.08
C ALA A 325 -26.68 9.67 -2.57
N ALA A 326 -25.97 10.72 -2.12
CA ALA A 326 -26.02 11.19 -0.74
C ALA A 326 -27.43 11.65 -0.34
N LYS A 327 -28.12 12.45 -1.18
CA LYS A 327 -29.50 12.90 -0.94
C LYS A 327 -30.50 11.73 -0.86
N ILE A 328 -30.34 10.71 -1.72
CA ILE A 328 -31.18 9.51 -1.70
C ILE A 328 -31.02 8.78 -0.36
N LEU A 329 -29.78 8.61 0.13
CA LEU A 329 -29.54 7.95 1.42
C LEU A 329 -30.07 8.72 2.63
N GLN A 330 -30.07 10.06 2.59
CA GLN A 330 -30.63 10.88 3.66
C GLN A 330 -32.15 10.76 3.78
N THR A 331 -32.85 10.36 2.71
CA THR A 331 -34.33 10.32 2.65
C THR A 331 -34.90 8.91 2.71
N LYS A 332 -34.12 7.88 2.36
CA LYS A 332 -34.54 6.47 2.35
C LYS A 332 -34.15 5.79 3.67
N LEU A 333 -35.11 5.09 4.30
CA LEU A 333 -34.82 4.25 5.45
C LEU A 333 -33.84 3.14 5.03
N SER A 334 -32.71 3.03 5.73
CA SER A 334 -31.64 2.11 5.36
C SER A 334 -31.74 0.80 6.15
N THR A 335 -31.63 -0.33 5.45
CA THR A 335 -31.60 -1.64 6.09
C THR A 335 -30.28 -1.85 6.83
N ILE A 336 -30.33 -2.52 7.97
CA ILE A 336 -29.13 -2.88 8.74
C ILE A 336 -28.39 -3.99 7.96
N PRO A 337 -27.09 -3.84 7.67
CA PRO A 337 -26.35 -4.76 6.79
C PRO A 337 -25.90 -6.06 7.48
N SER A 338 -26.32 -6.31 8.72
CA SER A 338 -25.82 -7.39 9.57
C SER A 338 -26.87 -7.80 10.61
N ASN A 339 -26.77 -9.05 11.08
CA ASN A 339 -27.57 -9.58 12.20
C ASN A 339 -26.92 -9.31 13.58
N SER A 340 -25.74 -8.68 13.62
CA SER A 340 -25.11 -8.21 14.86
C SER A 340 -26.00 -7.17 15.55
N GLU A 341 -25.96 -7.09 16.88
CA GLU A 341 -26.67 -6.05 17.65
C GLU A 341 -26.01 -4.67 17.56
N CYS A 342 -24.73 -4.63 17.13
CA CYS A 342 -23.93 -3.41 17.09
C CYS A 342 -23.14 -3.29 15.79
N THR A 343 -23.03 -2.05 15.27
CA THR A 343 -22.13 -1.65 14.18
C THR A 343 -21.13 -0.59 14.64
N LEU A 344 -19.85 -0.84 14.38
CA LEU A 344 -18.80 0.18 14.35
C LEU A 344 -18.49 0.53 12.90
N LEU A 345 -18.76 1.77 12.50
CA LEU A 345 -18.44 2.32 11.20
C LEU A 345 -17.26 3.28 11.32
N ILE A 346 -16.18 3.02 10.59
CA ILE A 346 -14.98 3.85 10.56
C ILE A 346 -14.76 4.38 9.14
N ILE A 347 -14.50 5.68 9.02
CA ILE A 347 -14.27 6.35 7.74
C ILE A 347 -12.94 7.08 7.79
N ASP A 348 -12.01 6.70 6.91
CA ASP A 348 -10.72 7.37 6.75
C ASP A 348 -10.75 8.44 5.65
N GLU A 349 -9.84 9.41 5.77
CA GLU A 349 -9.69 10.57 4.87
C GLU A 349 -10.99 11.39 4.68
N ALA A 350 -11.77 11.55 5.77
CA ALA A 350 -13.05 12.26 5.78
C ALA A 350 -12.97 13.69 5.19
N GLN A 351 -11.79 14.34 5.23
CA GLN A 351 -11.60 15.68 4.69
C GLN A 351 -11.77 15.80 3.16
N ASP A 352 -11.72 14.69 2.43
CA ASP A 352 -11.86 14.62 0.96
C ASP A 352 -13.29 14.30 0.50
N TYR A 353 -14.23 14.10 1.43
CA TYR A 353 -15.65 13.91 1.12
C TYR A 353 -16.38 15.25 1.04
N LEU A 354 -17.46 15.28 0.27
CA LEU A 354 -18.44 16.36 0.30
C LEU A 354 -19.14 16.36 1.66
N LEU A 355 -19.57 17.53 2.13
CA LEU A 355 -20.34 17.62 3.37
C LEU A 355 -21.61 16.75 3.33
N SER A 356 -22.29 16.74 2.18
CA SER A 356 -23.51 15.95 1.96
C SER A 356 -23.27 14.45 2.08
N GLU A 357 -22.11 13.94 1.65
CA GLU A 357 -21.74 12.53 1.78
C GLU A 357 -21.59 12.14 3.26
N LEU A 358 -20.89 12.96 4.05
CA LEU A 358 -20.73 12.73 5.49
C LEU A 358 -22.05 12.85 6.26
N GLN A 359 -22.91 13.81 5.88
CA GLN A 359 -24.26 13.92 6.44
C GLN A 359 -25.14 12.72 6.08
N ALA A 360 -25.00 12.16 4.87
CA ALA A 360 -25.70 10.94 4.48
C ALA A 360 -25.27 9.74 5.33
N ILE A 361 -23.98 9.59 5.58
CA ILE A 361 -23.46 8.56 6.50
C ILE A 361 -24.10 8.70 7.89
N ILE A 362 -24.08 9.92 8.47
CA ILE A 362 -24.68 10.16 9.78
C ILE A 362 -26.18 9.82 9.77
N SER A 363 -26.89 10.16 8.69
CA SER A 363 -28.32 9.87 8.54
C SER A 363 -28.60 8.37 8.47
N VAL A 364 -27.77 7.60 7.76
CA VAL A 364 -27.85 6.13 7.74
C VAL A 364 -27.62 5.57 9.14
N CYS A 365 -26.59 6.02 9.85
CA CYS A 365 -26.31 5.57 11.21
C CYS A 365 -27.43 5.91 12.20
N LYS A 366 -28.03 7.09 12.08
CA LYS A 366 -29.21 7.48 12.85
C LYS A 366 -30.41 6.58 12.56
N SER A 367 -30.66 6.30 11.28
CA SER A 367 -31.75 5.40 10.86
C SER A 367 -31.58 3.99 11.45
N TRP A 368 -30.35 3.48 11.55
CA TRP A 368 -30.09 2.22 12.25
C TRP A 368 -30.36 2.32 13.75
N SER A 369 -29.90 3.39 14.40
CA SER A 369 -30.16 3.64 15.83
C SER A 369 -31.66 3.75 16.15
N GLU A 370 -32.43 4.40 15.27
CA GLU A 370 -33.89 4.49 15.34
C GLU A 370 -34.58 3.12 15.30
N GLN A 371 -34.00 2.17 14.57
CA GLN A 371 -34.46 0.79 14.48
C GLN A 371 -34.00 -0.08 15.67
N GLY A 372 -33.35 0.52 16.68
CA GLY A 372 -32.85 -0.16 17.87
C GLY A 372 -31.46 -0.78 17.70
N HIS A 373 -30.78 -0.52 16.57
CA HIS A 373 -29.44 -1.07 16.30
C HIS A 373 -28.34 -0.15 16.81
N LYS A 374 -27.48 -0.67 17.69
CA LYS A 374 -26.40 0.14 18.28
C LYS A 374 -25.39 0.52 17.21
N THR A 375 -25.11 1.80 17.06
CA THR A 375 -24.24 2.28 15.98
C THR A 375 -23.24 3.29 16.52
N TYR A 376 -21.96 3.07 16.22
CA TYR A 376 -20.88 4.00 16.51
C TYR A 376 -20.17 4.42 15.22
N LEU A 377 -19.87 5.70 15.09
CA LEU A 377 -19.27 6.29 13.90
C LEU A 377 -17.95 6.99 14.23
N TRP A 378 -16.87 6.60 13.58
CA TRP A 378 -15.57 7.28 13.68
C TRP A 378 -15.21 7.91 12.35
N LEU A 379 -14.99 9.22 12.35
CA LEU A 379 -14.57 9.99 11.18
C LEU A 379 -13.12 10.44 11.36
N LEU A 380 -12.21 9.92 10.56
CA LEU A 380 -10.79 10.22 10.62
C LEU A 380 -10.38 11.14 9.48
N GLY A 381 -9.54 12.13 9.77
CA GLY A 381 -9.00 12.99 8.73
C GLY A 381 -7.99 14.02 9.22
N ASP A 382 -7.43 14.74 8.26
CA ASP A 382 -6.66 15.96 8.51
C ASP A 382 -7.07 17.02 7.50
N LEU A 383 -7.77 18.07 7.95
CA LEU A 383 -8.15 19.19 7.07
C LEU A 383 -6.96 19.86 6.38
N ASN A 384 -5.75 19.78 6.96
CA ASN A 384 -4.53 20.33 6.35
C ASN A 384 -4.01 19.48 5.19
N GLN A 385 -4.46 18.22 5.05
CA GLN A 385 -4.11 17.31 3.95
C GLN A 385 -5.22 17.17 2.91
N ARG A 386 -6.12 18.15 2.83
CA ARG A 386 -7.16 18.18 1.80
C ARG A 386 -6.52 18.38 0.42
N ILE A 387 -6.74 17.43 -0.48
CA ILE A 387 -6.34 17.58 -1.88
C ILE A 387 -7.54 17.84 -2.81
N GLN A 388 -8.74 17.47 -2.38
CA GLN A 388 -9.99 17.67 -3.10
C GLN A 388 -10.67 18.98 -2.70
N LEU A 389 -11.24 19.73 -3.67
CA LEU A 389 -11.93 21.00 -3.40
C LEU A 389 -13.37 20.81 -2.88
N THR A 390 -13.49 20.22 -1.69
CA THR A 390 -14.80 19.97 -1.03
C THR A 390 -15.21 21.11 -0.10
N ASP A 391 -16.51 21.22 0.17
CA ASP A 391 -17.13 22.20 1.07
C ASP A 391 -17.02 21.85 2.55
N PHE A 392 -16.51 20.67 2.88
CA PHE A 392 -16.53 20.14 4.22
C PHE A 392 -15.62 20.89 5.22
N ASN A 393 -15.99 20.88 6.49
CA ASN A 393 -15.19 21.25 7.66
C ASN A 393 -15.83 20.57 8.88
N TRP A 394 -15.04 20.14 9.87
CA TRP A 394 -15.55 19.47 11.07
C TRP A 394 -16.70 20.21 11.77
N GLY A 395 -16.66 21.55 11.79
CA GLY A 395 -17.70 22.35 12.44
C GLY A 395 -19.10 22.17 11.86
N HIS A 396 -19.24 21.70 10.63
CA HIS A 396 -20.54 21.49 9.98
C HIS A 396 -21.27 20.24 10.49
N LEU A 397 -20.57 19.26 11.09
CA LEU A 397 -21.18 18.01 11.55
C LEU A 397 -21.69 18.08 13.00
N GLN A 398 -21.37 19.15 13.73
CA GLN A 398 -21.79 19.36 15.13
C GLN A 398 -21.39 18.24 16.10
N ILE A 399 -20.40 17.41 15.75
CA ILE A 399 -19.86 16.35 16.62
C ILE A 399 -18.93 16.99 17.66
N LYS A 400 -19.20 16.73 18.95
CA LYS A 400 -18.41 17.29 20.07
C LYS A 400 -17.21 16.43 20.49
N HIS A 401 -17.31 15.12 20.34
CA HIS A 401 -16.24 14.20 20.74
C HIS A 401 -15.12 14.19 19.71
N SER A 402 -13.93 14.64 20.11
CA SER A 402 -12.75 14.64 19.27
C SER A 402 -11.57 13.98 19.95
N ILE A 403 -10.85 13.14 19.20
CA ILE A 403 -9.57 12.56 19.60
C ILE A 403 -8.48 13.18 18.72
N GLU A 404 -7.35 13.52 19.34
CA GLU A 404 -6.17 14.01 18.62
C GLU A 404 -4.95 13.15 18.95
N LEU A 405 -4.34 12.58 17.91
CA LEU A 405 -3.02 11.96 17.99
C LEU A 405 -1.97 13.04 17.72
N VAL A 406 -1.06 13.26 18.68
CA VAL A 406 -0.09 14.35 18.63
C VAL A 406 1.34 13.92 18.32
N LYS A 407 1.73 12.68 18.65
CA LYS A 407 3.08 12.16 18.37
C LYS A 407 3.23 11.83 16.88
N ASN A 408 4.25 12.38 16.23
CA ASN A 408 4.52 12.10 14.82
C ASN A 408 5.63 11.04 14.70
N TYR A 409 5.24 9.86 14.22
CA TYR A 409 6.14 8.75 14.02
C TYR A 409 6.74 8.73 12.62
N ARG A 410 6.17 9.41 11.62
CA ARG A 410 6.60 9.33 10.22
C ARG A 410 7.72 10.31 9.90
N ASN A 411 7.48 11.60 10.08
CA ASN A 411 8.30 12.68 9.57
C ASN A 411 9.34 13.09 10.60
N SER A 412 10.53 13.47 10.12
CA SER A 412 11.51 14.13 10.96
C SER A 412 11.10 15.56 11.32
N GLN A 413 11.66 16.07 12.43
CA GLN A 413 11.47 17.46 12.85
C GLN A 413 11.84 18.43 11.73
N GLN A 414 12.98 18.21 11.04
CA GLN A 414 13.44 19.06 9.95
C GLN A 414 12.46 19.10 8.76
N ILE A 415 11.85 17.96 8.42
CA ILE A 415 10.85 17.88 7.34
C ILE A 415 9.56 18.60 7.74
N LEU A 416 9.10 18.42 8.98
CA LEU A 416 7.91 19.12 9.49
C LEU A 416 8.13 20.64 9.55
N GLU A 417 9.28 21.10 10.03
CA GLU A 417 9.63 22.52 10.04
C GLU A 417 9.58 23.11 8.63
N PHE A 418 10.10 22.39 7.63
CA PHE A 418 10.05 22.83 6.24
C PHE A 418 8.61 22.85 5.69
N ALA A 419 7.86 21.75 5.86
CA ALA A 419 6.51 21.60 5.33
C ALA A 419 5.50 22.58 5.96
N ASN A 420 5.61 22.86 7.26
CA ASN A 420 4.71 23.77 7.98
C ASN A 420 4.77 25.21 7.45
N GLN A 421 5.83 25.59 6.73
CA GLN A 421 5.89 26.88 6.06
C GLN A 421 4.78 27.06 5.02
N PHE A 422 4.36 26.00 4.35
CA PHE A 422 3.29 26.03 3.34
C PHE A 422 1.90 26.06 3.98
N TRP A 423 1.72 25.40 5.13
CA TRP A 423 0.53 25.60 5.95
C TRP A 423 0.35 27.06 6.38
N ASN A 424 1.43 27.76 6.74
CA ASN A 424 1.37 29.19 7.07
C ASN A 424 0.87 30.05 5.90
N VAL A 425 1.15 29.65 4.65
CA VAL A 425 0.61 30.32 3.47
C VAL A 425 -0.90 30.12 3.39
N ALA A 426 -1.35 28.86 3.51
CA ALA A 426 -2.77 28.52 3.53
C ALA A 426 -3.51 29.30 4.62
N GLN A 427 -2.97 29.35 5.84
CA GLN A 427 -3.55 30.08 6.96
C GLN A 427 -3.63 31.59 6.69
N LYS A 428 -2.60 32.20 6.07
CA LYS A 428 -2.65 33.61 5.67
C LYS A 428 -3.74 33.88 4.63
N ILE A 429 -3.92 32.99 3.65
CA ILE A 429 -4.99 33.11 2.65
C ILE A 429 -6.36 32.99 3.32
N THR A 430 -6.54 32.00 4.19
CA THR A 430 -7.78 31.81 4.96
C THR A 430 -8.13 33.04 5.81
N ALA A 431 -7.14 33.60 6.52
CA ALA A 431 -7.33 34.79 7.36
C ALA A 431 -7.66 36.05 6.54
N ARG A 432 -7.01 36.26 5.39
CA ARG A 432 -7.34 37.37 4.47
C ARG A 432 -8.77 37.33 3.97
N ASN A 433 -9.30 36.12 3.78
CA ASN A 433 -10.67 35.82 3.40
C ASN A 433 -11.65 35.81 4.60
N LYS A 434 -11.20 36.20 5.81
CA LYS A 434 -12.04 36.24 7.04
C LYS A 434 -12.78 34.91 7.32
N CYS A 435 -12.18 33.80 6.91
CA CYS A 435 -12.72 32.46 7.11
C CYS A 435 -12.26 31.87 8.45
N LYS A 436 -12.90 30.78 8.89
CA LYS A 436 -12.49 30.04 10.09
C LYS A 436 -11.05 29.54 9.94
N GLU A 437 -10.26 29.65 11.01
CA GLU A 437 -8.85 29.22 11.01
C GLU A 437 -8.71 27.72 10.68
N LEU A 438 -7.61 27.39 10.01
CA LEU A 438 -7.23 26.02 9.75
C LEU A 438 -6.78 25.34 11.06
N PRO A 439 -6.97 24.03 11.22
CA PRO A 439 -6.37 23.29 12.33
C PRO A 439 -4.86 23.47 12.34
N LEU A 440 -4.26 23.45 13.53
CA LEU A 440 -2.81 23.54 13.66
C LEU A 440 -2.13 22.38 12.90
N PRO A 441 -0.99 22.63 12.23
CA PRO A 441 -0.25 21.57 11.55
C PRO A 441 0.50 20.73 12.59
N ALA A 442 1.10 19.62 12.14
CA ALA A 442 1.94 18.78 13.01
C ALA A 442 3.01 19.62 13.73
N ASN A 443 3.10 19.53 15.06
CA ASN A 443 4.13 20.21 15.82
C ASN A 443 5.49 19.52 15.62
N PRO A 444 6.53 20.18 15.08
CA PRO A 444 7.83 19.56 14.85
C PRO A 444 8.47 18.99 16.12
N LYS A 445 8.18 19.55 17.30
CA LYS A 445 8.68 19.04 18.59
C LYS A 445 8.14 17.66 18.96
N HIS A 446 7.05 17.24 18.33
CA HIS A 446 6.44 15.93 18.57
C HIS A 446 6.94 14.88 17.54
N ALA A 447 7.84 15.26 16.64
CA ALA A 447 8.51 14.33 15.76
C ALA A 447 9.37 13.36 16.59
N PHE A 448 9.24 12.08 16.27
CA PHE A 448 10.05 11.04 16.89
C PHE A 448 11.53 11.17 16.57
N GLU A 449 11.85 11.69 15.38
CA GLU A 449 13.22 11.83 14.88
C GLU A 449 13.52 13.30 14.59
N ASN A 450 14.71 13.78 14.96
CA ASN A 450 15.15 15.10 14.49
C ASN A 450 15.37 15.09 12.96
N GLY A 451 16.06 14.06 12.46
CA GLY A 451 16.38 13.84 11.04
C GLY A 451 17.38 14.82 10.44
N GLU A 452 17.67 14.63 9.15
CA GLU A 452 18.60 15.47 8.40
C GLU A 452 17.91 16.74 7.85
N PRO A 453 18.63 17.86 7.67
CA PRO A 453 18.09 19.04 7.02
C PRO A 453 17.60 18.75 5.60
N VAL A 454 16.50 19.38 5.21
CA VAL A 454 15.98 19.31 3.84
C VAL A 454 17.03 19.87 2.88
N LYS A 455 17.37 19.09 1.85
CA LYS A 455 18.35 19.49 0.84
C LYS A 455 17.67 20.22 -0.31
N LEU A 456 18.30 21.27 -0.82
CA LEU A 456 17.87 21.99 -2.02
C LEU A 456 18.91 21.84 -3.13
N LEU A 457 18.48 21.29 -4.26
CA LEU A 457 19.17 21.37 -5.54
C LEU A 457 18.50 22.45 -6.39
N GLU A 458 19.16 23.60 -6.51
CA GLU A 458 18.74 24.70 -7.39
C GLU A 458 19.32 24.48 -8.80
N LEU A 459 18.47 24.58 -9.81
CA LEU A 459 18.84 24.43 -11.22
C LEU A 459 18.35 25.62 -12.06
N ASN A 460 19.06 25.94 -13.14
CA ASN A 460 18.78 27.15 -13.91
C ASN A 460 17.55 27.03 -14.82
N SER A 461 17.06 25.81 -15.11
CA SER A 461 15.96 25.59 -16.04
C SER A 461 15.27 24.24 -15.83
N SER A 462 14.05 24.10 -16.34
CA SER A 462 13.30 22.82 -16.36
C SER A 462 14.07 21.74 -17.15
N ALA A 463 14.74 22.09 -18.25
CA ALA A 463 15.56 21.16 -19.01
C ALA A 463 16.75 20.61 -18.18
N SER A 464 17.40 21.45 -17.37
CA SER A 464 18.45 21.01 -16.45
C SER A 464 17.89 20.11 -15.33
N ALA A 465 16.68 20.38 -14.85
CA ALA A 465 15.99 19.53 -13.88
C ALA A 465 15.68 18.14 -14.46
N MET A 466 15.20 18.07 -15.70
CA MET A 466 14.99 16.79 -16.40
C MET A 466 16.29 16.03 -16.61
N SER A 467 17.37 16.70 -17.03
CA SER A 467 18.69 16.07 -17.16
C SER A 467 19.22 15.50 -15.83
N PHE A 468 18.89 16.14 -14.70
CA PHE A 468 19.20 15.58 -13.38
C PHE A 468 18.42 14.28 -13.12
N LEU A 469 17.12 14.22 -13.43
CA LEU A 469 16.33 13.00 -13.29
C LEU A 469 16.85 11.87 -14.18
N GLU A 470 17.22 12.17 -15.43
CA GLU A 470 17.82 11.18 -16.35
C GLU A 470 19.13 10.61 -15.79
N LYS A 471 20.00 11.49 -15.25
CA LYS A 471 21.25 11.08 -14.61
C LYS A 471 20.98 10.21 -13.38
N LEU A 472 19.99 10.57 -12.57
CA LEU A 472 19.59 9.81 -11.39
C LEU A 472 19.09 8.41 -11.78
N ALA A 473 18.22 8.33 -12.78
CA ALA A 473 17.74 7.07 -13.32
C ALA A 473 18.88 6.17 -13.83
N GLY A 474 19.89 6.77 -14.48
CA GLY A 474 21.08 6.08 -14.98
C GLY A 474 21.99 5.52 -13.89
N GLU A 475 22.26 6.28 -12.81
CA GLU A 475 23.08 5.80 -11.69
C GLU A 475 22.38 4.67 -10.92
N CYS A 476 21.07 4.75 -10.73
CA CYS A 476 20.29 3.66 -10.15
C CYS A 476 20.24 2.40 -11.04
N GLY A 477 20.59 2.51 -12.33
CA GLY A 477 20.58 1.40 -13.30
C GLY A 477 21.91 0.69 -13.49
N LYS A 478 22.98 1.14 -12.82
CA LYS A 478 24.32 0.53 -12.93
C LYS A 478 24.50 -0.56 -11.87
N GLU A 479 24.00 -1.77 -12.13
CA GLU A 479 24.53 -2.98 -11.51
C GLU A 479 24.15 -4.23 -12.32
N GLU A 480 25.15 -4.98 -12.79
CA GLU A 480 25.00 -6.21 -13.59
C GLU A 480 24.37 -7.39 -12.82
N ASN A 481 23.89 -7.19 -11.58
CA ASN A 481 23.37 -8.24 -10.69
C ASN A 481 21.96 -7.95 -10.11
N HIS A 482 21.12 -7.22 -10.84
CA HIS A 482 19.68 -7.07 -10.53
C HIS A 482 18.91 -8.37 -10.79
N ARG A 483 19.02 -9.32 -9.84
CA ARG A 483 18.29 -10.60 -9.86
C ARG A 483 17.07 -10.60 -8.95
N TYR A 484 16.75 -9.47 -8.30
CA TYR A 484 15.58 -9.36 -7.43
C TYR A 484 14.84 -8.03 -7.61
N LEU A 485 13.61 -8.10 -8.14
CA LEU A 485 12.77 -6.94 -8.42
C LEU A 485 12.33 -6.22 -7.14
N LEU A 486 12.00 -6.95 -6.07
CA LEU A 486 11.54 -6.33 -4.81
C LEU A 486 12.59 -5.40 -4.24
N ARG A 487 13.86 -5.83 -4.23
CA ARG A 487 14.98 -4.98 -3.81
C ARG A 487 15.19 -3.79 -4.73
N ASP A 488 15.02 -3.97 -6.04
CA ASP A 488 15.16 -2.88 -7.00
C ASP A 488 14.05 -1.82 -6.80
N LEU A 489 12.80 -2.26 -6.59
CA LEU A 489 11.66 -1.38 -6.32
C LEU A 489 11.73 -0.69 -4.95
N ALA A 490 12.26 -1.39 -3.95
CA ALA A 490 12.57 -0.84 -2.63
C ALA A 490 13.63 0.26 -2.73
N LYS A 491 14.65 0.07 -3.58
CA LYS A 491 15.66 1.09 -3.88
C LYS A 491 15.20 2.18 -4.86
N ALA A 492 14.09 1.98 -5.56
CA ALA A 492 13.62 2.94 -6.55
C ALA A 492 13.18 4.24 -5.87
N ILE A 493 13.71 5.34 -6.37
CA ILE A 493 13.52 6.66 -5.79
C ILE A 493 12.12 7.17 -6.09
N LYS A 494 11.46 7.69 -5.07
CA LYS A 494 10.11 8.26 -5.18
C LYS A 494 10.21 9.74 -5.53
N VAL A 495 9.65 10.10 -6.68
CA VAL A 495 9.65 11.46 -7.21
C VAL A 495 8.23 12.00 -7.13
N LEU A 496 8.04 13.02 -6.31
CA LEU A 496 6.80 13.75 -6.15
C LEU A 496 6.78 14.88 -7.18
N ALA A 497 5.84 14.82 -8.12
CA ALA A 497 5.70 15.80 -9.20
C ALA A 497 4.23 16.18 -9.38
N LYS A 498 3.94 17.41 -9.84
CA LYS A 498 2.56 17.84 -10.10
C LYS A 498 1.98 17.18 -11.34
N ASN A 499 2.80 17.06 -12.39
CA ASN A 499 2.40 16.53 -13.70
C ASN A 499 2.93 15.10 -13.88
N SER A 500 2.27 14.32 -14.74
CA SER A 500 2.79 13.04 -15.21
C SER A 500 4.08 13.27 -16.00
N LEU A 501 5.16 12.64 -15.58
CA LEU A 501 6.44 12.62 -16.28
C LEU A 501 6.69 11.20 -16.81
N ASP A 502 7.52 11.08 -17.85
CA ASP A 502 7.88 9.78 -18.40
C ASP A 502 8.59 8.91 -17.34
N SER A 503 7.98 7.76 -17.06
CA SER A 503 8.49 6.83 -16.05
C SER A 503 9.79 6.19 -16.54
N HIS A 504 10.85 6.32 -15.75
CA HIS A 504 12.07 5.55 -15.92
C HIS A 504 12.02 4.32 -15.03
N ASN A 505 12.66 3.21 -15.45
CA ASN A 505 12.66 1.96 -14.68
C ASN A 505 13.04 2.17 -13.19
N ASN A 506 13.93 3.08 -12.83
CA ASN A 506 14.35 3.21 -11.42
C ASN A 506 13.76 4.40 -10.66
N LEU A 507 12.79 5.10 -11.26
CA LEU A 507 12.09 6.23 -10.66
C LEU A 507 10.60 5.94 -10.58
N VAL A 508 9.99 6.14 -9.42
CA VAL A 508 8.54 6.04 -9.24
C VAL A 508 7.99 7.45 -9.11
N ILE A 509 7.28 7.91 -10.13
CA ILE A 509 6.77 9.28 -10.22
C ILE A 509 5.32 9.32 -9.73
N LEU A 510 5.05 10.16 -8.75
CA LEU A 510 3.77 10.21 -8.04
C LEU A 510 3.23 11.63 -8.02
N ASN A 511 1.97 11.78 -8.44
CA ASN A 511 1.18 13.00 -8.27
C ASN A 511 0.54 13.05 -6.87
N PRO A 512 -0.11 14.16 -6.46
CA PRO A 512 -0.76 14.25 -5.15
C PRO A 512 -1.74 13.12 -4.85
N GLU A 513 -2.56 12.71 -5.81
CA GLU A 513 -3.56 11.66 -5.65
C GLU A 513 -2.91 10.29 -5.40
N ASN A 514 -1.88 9.95 -6.18
CA ASN A 514 -1.14 8.69 -6.08
C ASN A 514 -0.20 8.67 -4.87
N ALA A 515 0.28 9.82 -4.40
CA ALA A 515 1.12 9.91 -3.22
C ALA A 515 0.32 9.94 -1.90
N LYS A 516 -0.95 10.37 -1.93
CA LYS A 516 -1.78 10.50 -0.73
C LYS A 516 -2.01 9.14 -0.06
N GLY A 517 -2.05 9.15 1.27
CA GLY A 517 -2.13 7.93 2.08
C GLY A 517 -0.82 7.14 2.17
N ARG A 518 0.16 7.41 1.30
CA ARG A 518 1.44 6.68 1.25
C ARG A 518 2.53 7.40 2.02
N GLU A 519 3.63 6.69 2.25
CA GLU A 519 4.80 7.18 2.98
C GLU A 519 6.04 6.58 2.36
N PHE A 520 7.12 7.35 2.28
CA PHE A 520 8.36 6.91 1.67
C PHE A 520 9.54 7.27 2.56
N GLU A 521 10.55 6.42 2.59
CA GLU A 521 11.73 6.69 3.41
C GLU A 521 12.49 7.92 2.88
N SER A 522 12.64 8.00 1.55
CA SER A 522 13.23 9.15 0.85
C SER A 522 12.36 9.61 -0.33
N CYS A 523 12.26 10.94 -0.51
CA CYS A 523 11.52 11.55 -1.61
C CYS A 523 12.32 12.65 -2.31
N ILE A 524 12.03 12.83 -3.59
CA ILE A 524 12.38 14.02 -4.35
C ILE A 524 11.12 14.84 -4.61
N ALA A 525 11.05 16.06 -4.10
CA ALA A 525 10.07 17.06 -4.51
C ALA A 525 10.57 17.75 -5.78
N PHE A 526 10.04 17.34 -6.94
CA PHE A 526 10.57 17.73 -8.24
C PHE A 526 9.69 18.80 -8.90
N CYS A 527 10.27 20.00 -9.11
CA CYS A 527 9.63 21.14 -9.78
C CYS A 527 8.19 21.38 -9.30
N LEU A 528 7.98 21.31 -7.98
CA LEU A 528 6.64 21.40 -7.38
C LEU A 528 6.07 22.82 -7.37
N PHE A 529 6.91 23.84 -7.51
CA PHE A 529 6.57 25.23 -7.23
C PHE A 529 6.38 26.06 -8.51
N GLU A 530 6.19 25.39 -9.65
CA GLU A 530 5.93 26.01 -10.96
C GLU A 530 4.69 26.90 -10.95
N GLY A 531 4.78 28.06 -11.62
CA GLY A 531 3.67 29.00 -11.80
C GLY A 531 4.15 30.43 -11.98
N LYS A 532 3.22 31.37 -12.22
CA LYS A 532 3.53 32.79 -12.47
C LYS A 532 3.01 33.74 -11.39
N THR A 533 2.07 33.30 -10.58
CA THR A 533 1.35 34.13 -9.59
C THR A 533 1.72 33.76 -8.16
N ALA A 534 1.18 34.49 -7.18
CA ALA A 534 1.26 34.09 -5.78
C ALA A 534 0.74 32.65 -5.57
N PRO A 535 1.26 31.91 -4.57
CA PRO A 535 0.73 30.61 -4.19
C PRO A 535 -0.77 30.68 -3.86
N SER A 536 -1.53 29.76 -4.43
CA SER A 536 -2.94 29.54 -4.12
C SER A 536 -3.13 28.69 -2.87
N LEU A 537 -4.36 28.65 -2.35
CA LEU A 537 -4.74 27.78 -1.24
C LEU A 537 -4.57 26.30 -1.61
N GLU A 538 -4.98 25.94 -2.83
CA GLU A 538 -4.86 24.57 -3.36
C GLU A 538 -3.38 24.13 -3.46
N GLU A 539 -2.52 24.97 -4.05
CA GLU A 539 -1.07 24.69 -4.11
C GLU A 539 -0.49 24.48 -2.71
N SER A 540 -0.90 25.31 -1.74
CA SER A 540 -0.39 25.24 -0.37
C SER A 540 -0.75 23.91 0.32
N PHE A 541 -1.98 23.43 0.16
CA PHE A 541 -2.39 22.11 0.69
C PHE A 541 -1.72 20.95 -0.04
N GLN A 542 -1.58 21.03 -1.37
CA GLN A 542 -0.88 20.02 -2.16
C GLN A 542 0.60 19.92 -1.76
N TRP A 543 1.29 21.05 -1.61
CA TRP A 543 2.69 21.07 -1.17
C TRP A 543 2.83 20.50 0.25
N TYR A 544 1.98 20.92 1.20
CA TYR A 544 1.99 20.34 2.55
C TYR A 544 1.78 18.82 2.53
N THR A 545 0.81 18.34 1.74
CA THR A 545 0.49 16.91 1.63
C THR A 545 1.65 16.11 1.03
N LEU A 546 2.24 16.61 -0.07
CA LEU A 546 3.37 15.95 -0.76
C LEU A 546 4.63 15.93 0.11
N LEU A 547 5.01 17.06 0.70
CA LEU A 547 6.26 17.15 1.46
C LEU A 547 6.21 16.32 2.74
N THR A 548 5.02 16.12 3.34
CA THR A 548 4.82 15.24 4.50
C THR A 548 4.73 13.75 4.16
N ARG A 549 4.98 13.35 2.90
CA ARG A 549 5.16 11.94 2.51
C ARG A 549 6.55 11.39 2.86
N ALA A 550 7.56 12.25 2.93
CA ALA A 550 8.94 11.87 3.22
C ALA A 550 9.15 11.60 4.73
N ARG A 551 9.77 10.47 5.07
CA ARG A 551 10.08 10.11 6.46
C ARG A 551 11.42 10.70 6.93
N SER A 552 12.52 10.32 6.27
CA SER A 552 13.88 10.67 6.73
C SER A 552 14.62 11.63 5.82
N ARG A 553 14.50 11.50 4.49
CA ARG A 553 15.21 12.37 3.52
C ARG A 553 14.25 13.02 2.52
N LEU A 554 14.37 14.33 2.39
CA LEU A 554 13.67 15.13 1.39
C LEU A 554 14.67 15.96 0.58
N LEU A 555 14.74 15.68 -0.72
CA LEU A 555 15.45 16.51 -1.70
C LEU A 555 14.43 17.38 -2.43
N VAL A 556 14.58 18.69 -2.36
CA VAL A 556 13.84 19.63 -3.20
C VAL A 556 14.67 19.92 -4.44
N VAL A 557 14.13 19.65 -5.62
CA VAL A 557 14.67 20.07 -6.90
C VAL A 557 13.78 21.17 -7.43
N ALA A 558 14.30 22.39 -7.50
CA ALA A 558 13.56 23.56 -7.94
C ALA A 558 14.40 24.39 -8.90
N THR A 559 13.72 25.01 -9.85
CA THR A 559 14.35 25.97 -10.75
C THR A 559 14.58 27.32 -10.07
N THR A 560 15.54 28.10 -10.56
CA THR A 560 15.75 29.47 -10.09
C THR A 560 14.48 30.32 -10.23
N ASP A 561 13.70 30.12 -11.29
CA ASP A 561 12.43 30.82 -11.52
C ASP A 561 11.38 30.48 -10.45
N GLU A 562 11.27 29.20 -10.06
CA GLU A 562 10.39 28.77 -8.97
C GLU A 562 10.79 29.39 -7.62
N ILE A 563 12.09 29.40 -7.32
CA ILE A 563 12.60 30.01 -6.08
C ILE A 563 12.32 31.52 -6.08
N GLN A 564 12.55 32.20 -7.21
CA GLN A 564 12.29 33.63 -7.32
C GLN A 564 10.82 33.98 -7.29
N ARG A 565 9.94 33.15 -7.88
CA ARG A 565 8.48 33.28 -7.74
C ARG A 565 8.09 33.36 -6.27
N LEU A 566 8.60 32.45 -5.44
CA LEU A 566 8.25 32.40 -4.02
C LEU A 566 8.82 33.61 -3.25
N LYS A 567 10.07 34.00 -3.53
CA LYS A 567 10.71 35.19 -2.93
C LYS A 567 9.99 36.49 -3.29
N ASN A 568 9.62 36.68 -4.55
CA ASN A 568 8.90 37.86 -5.03
C ASN A 568 7.51 38.00 -4.38
N ASN A 569 6.93 36.90 -3.92
CA ASN A 569 5.69 36.88 -3.17
C ASN A 569 5.89 37.02 -1.63
N GLY A 570 7.11 37.37 -1.20
CA GLY A 570 7.45 37.64 0.20
C GLY A 570 7.78 36.40 1.02
N TYR A 571 8.14 35.28 0.35
CA TYR A 571 8.44 34.02 1.03
C TYR A 571 9.87 33.53 0.75
N ASP A 572 10.67 33.34 1.79
CA ASP A 572 12.02 32.75 1.70
C ASP A 572 12.04 31.33 2.29
N PHE A 573 11.22 30.44 1.73
CA PHE A 573 11.00 29.09 2.27
C PHE A 573 12.26 28.23 2.35
N PHE A 574 13.22 28.48 1.47
CA PHE A 574 14.42 27.67 1.31
C PHE A 574 15.61 28.18 2.11
N LYS A 575 15.45 29.22 2.93
CA LYS A 575 16.55 29.82 3.71
C LYS A 575 17.24 28.82 4.64
N LYS A 576 16.47 27.89 5.21
CA LYS A 576 16.96 26.85 6.12
C LYS A 576 17.35 25.55 5.40
N CYS A 577 17.20 25.48 4.08
CA CYS A 577 17.57 24.29 3.31
C CYS A 577 19.08 24.28 3.07
N ASP A 578 19.67 23.11 3.22
CA ASP A 578 21.07 22.87 2.89
C ASP A 578 21.21 22.73 1.37
N ARG A 579 22.02 23.59 0.75
CA ARG A 579 22.27 23.53 -0.70
C ARG A 579 23.18 22.36 -1.03
N ILE A 580 22.84 21.63 -2.09
CA ILE A 580 23.59 20.46 -2.57
C ILE A 580 23.78 20.53 -4.09
N ASN A 581 24.89 20.01 -4.60
CA ASN A 581 25.11 19.89 -6.04
C ASN A 581 24.52 18.57 -6.58
N SER A 582 24.36 18.47 -7.91
CA SER A 582 23.71 17.30 -8.53
C SER A 582 24.42 15.96 -8.26
N ARG A 583 25.76 15.95 -8.14
CA ARG A 583 26.50 14.69 -7.92
C ARG A 583 26.28 14.16 -6.51
N ASP A 584 26.42 15.05 -5.52
CA ASP A 584 26.24 14.68 -4.13
C ASP A 584 24.78 14.39 -3.80
N ALA A 585 23.84 15.07 -4.47
CA ALA A 585 22.40 14.80 -4.37
C ALA A 585 22.06 13.36 -4.78
N VAL A 586 22.61 12.87 -5.90
CA VAL A 586 22.40 11.48 -6.35
C VAL A 586 22.92 10.49 -5.31
N LYS A 587 24.16 10.67 -4.84
CA LYS A 587 24.74 9.77 -3.84
C LYS A 587 23.92 9.78 -2.54
N TRP A 588 23.55 10.96 -2.07
CA TRP A 588 22.83 11.12 -0.82
C TRP A 588 21.42 10.52 -0.88
N ILE A 589 20.65 10.74 -1.96
CA ILE A 589 19.27 10.24 -2.00
C ILE A 589 19.21 8.71 -2.21
N THR A 590 20.24 8.11 -2.84
CA THR A 590 20.30 6.66 -3.15
C THR A 590 20.80 5.77 -2.01
N GLU A 591 21.41 6.35 -0.96
CA GLU A 591 21.89 5.61 0.22
C GLU A 591 20.77 4.98 1.06
N VAL A 592 19.54 5.47 0.90
CA VAL A 592 18.38 5.07 1.70
C VAL A 592 17.45 4.21 0.85
N VAL A 593 17.00 3.10 1.43
CA VAL A 593 16.09 2.15 0.79
C VAL A 593 14.67 2.42 1.33
N SER A 594 13.70 2.54 0.43
CA SER A 594 12.27 2.59 0.76
C SER A 594 11.66 1.18 0.67
N ASP A 595 10.37 1.04 0.93
CA ASP A 595 9.62 -0.18 0.67
C ASP A 595 9.22 -0.33 -0.80
N ALA A 596 9.06 -1.58 -1.25
CA ALA A 596 8.51 -1.88 -2.57
C ALA A 596 6.97 -1.81 -2.49
N ASP A 597 6.40 -0.67 -2.88
CA ASP A 597 4.94 -0.44 -2.88
C ASP A 597 4.24 -1.09 -4.10
N LEU A 598 4.27 -2.42 -4.21
CA LEU A 598 3.89 -3.14 -5.44
C LEU A 598 2.38 -3.18 -5.73
N ASN A 599 1.54 -3.23 -4.69
CA ASN A 599 0.08 -3.41 -4.80
C ASN A 599 -0.60 -2.35 -5.67
N GLN A 600 0.10 -1.23 -5.85
CA GLN A 600 -0.35 0.01 -6.45
C GLN A 600 0.17 0.21 -7.88
N ILE A 601 1.10 -0.63 -8.32
CA ILE A 601 1.71 -0.56 -9.65
C ILE A 601 1.70 -1.93 -10.35
N PRO A 602 0.58 -2.68 -10.33
CA PRO A 602 0.55 -4.05 -10.83
C PRO A 602 0.92 -4.17 -12.30
N ASP A 603 0.53 -3.19 -13.12
CA ASP A 603 0.87 -3.16 -14.54
C ASP A 603 2.36 -2.89 -14.76
N ASP A 604 2.94 -1.93 -14.05
CA ASP A 604 4.38 -1.64 -14.12
C ASP A 604 5.21 -2.85 -13.67
N VAL A 605 4.80 -3.53 -12.60
CA VAL A 605 5.43 -4.78 -12.14
C VAL A 605 5.39 -5.84 -13.23
N GLN A 606 4.22 -6.11 -13.81
CA GLN A 606 4.08 -7.07 -14.91
C GLN A 606 4.96 -6.70 -16.10
N GLN A 607 4.97 -5.43 -16.52
CA GLN A 607 5.77 -4.95 -17.65
C GLN A 607 7.28 -5.08 -17.40
N ARG A 608 7.76 -4.75 -16.19
CA ARG A 608 9.17 -4.92 -15.82
C ARG A 608 9.61 -6.37 -15.87
N LEU A 609 8.78 -7.27 -15.34
CA LEU A 609 9.05 -8.70 -15.36
C LEU A 609 9.06 -9.24 -16.81
N LEU A 610 8.14 -8.79 -17.66
CA LEU A 610 8.12 -9.15 -19.09
C LEU A 610 9.34 -8.60 -19.84
N LYS A 611 9.69 -7.32 -19.64
CA LYS A 611 10.91 -6.72 -20.21
C LYS A 611 12.15 -7.49 -19.80
N ARG A 612 12.18 -8.04 -18.58
CA ARG A 612 13.27 -8.90 -18.13
C ARG A 612 13.30 -10.27 -18.81
N CYS A 613 12.14 -10.82 -19.19
CA CYS A 613 12.06 -12.02 -20.02
C CYS A 613 12.67 -11.79 -21.42
N GLU A 614 12.60 -10.56 -21.96
CA GLU A 614 13.24 -10.22 -23.25
C GLU A 614 14.76 -10.37 -23.22
N THR A 615 15.39 -10.27 -22.04
CA THR A 615 16.84 -10.46 -21.90
C THR A 615 17.24 -11.90 -21.59
N GLY A 616 16.28 -12.80 -21.37
CA GLY A 616 16.52 -14.21 -20.99
C GLY A 616 17.00 -14.42 -19.54
N LEU A 617 17.14 -13.33 -18.77
CA LEU A 617 17.70 -13.32 -17.42
C LEU A 617 16.65 -12.91 -16.40
N LEU A 618 15.89 -13.86 -15.87
CA LEU A 618 14.73 -13.59 -15.01
C LEU A 618 15.12 -12.97 -13.65
N TYR A 619 14.16 -12.27 -13.05
CA TYR A 619 14.20 -11.94 -11.62
C TYR A 619 13.84 -13.19 -10.80
N TRP A 620 14.62 -13.53 -9.78
CA TRP A 620 14.42 -14.72 -8.95
C TRP A 620 13.21 -14.64 -8.02
N ASP A 621 12.72 -13.43 -7.76
CA ASP A 621 11.52 -13.12 -6.98
C ASP A 621 10.30 -12.79 -7.86
N THR A 622 10.32 -13.11 -9.16
CA THR A 622 9.22 -12.84 -10.11
C THR A 622 7.84 -13.24 -9.57
N TYR A 623 7.67 -14.49 -9.12
CA TYR A 623 6.37 -14.96 -8.64
C TYR A 623 5.97 -14.32 -7.31
N LEU A 624 6.93 -13.95 -6.47
CA LEU A 624 6.66 -13.22 -5.23
C LEU A 624 6.20 -11.78 -5.53
N ALA A 625 6.83 -11.12 -6.50
CA ALA A 625 6.44 -9.78 -6.95
C ALA A 625 5.06 -9.78 -7.62
N LEU A 626 4.73 -10.80 -8.43
CA LEU A 626 3.40 -10.97 -9.03
C LEU A 626 2.33 -11.21 -7.95
N GLN A 627 2.62 -12.05 -6.96
CA GLN A 627 1.73 -12.30 -5.83
C GLN A 627 1.45 -11.00 -5.06
N PHE A 628 2.48 -10.21 -4.75
CA PHE A 628 2.29 -8.91 -4.11
C PHE A 628 1.50 -7.94 -4.98
N ALA A 629 1.77 -7.88 -6.28
CA ALA A 629 0.97 -7.07 -7.20
C ALA A 629 -0.51 -7.51 -7.32
N GLY A 630 -0.90 -8.63 -6.69
CA GLY A 630 -2.25 -9.18 -6.76
C GLY A 630 -2.56 -9.90 -8.09
N VAL A 631 -1.52 -10.27 -8.84
CA VAL A 631 -1.65 -10.95 -10.14
C VAL A 631 -1.84 -12.45 -9.90
N GLU A 632 -3.09 -12.91 -9.95
CA GLU A 632 -3.45 -14.29 -9.63
C GLU A 632 -4.27 -14.97 -10.74
N LYS A 633 -4.42 -16.30 -10.63
CA LYS A 633 -5.34 -17.12 -11.43
C LYS A 633 -5.23 -16.87 -12.94
N ALA A 634 -6.27 -16.28 -13.55
CA ALA A 634 -6.35 -16.07 -14.99
C ALA A 634 -5.37 -15.01 -15.49
N GLU A 635 -5.13 -13.95 -14.71
CA GLU A 635 -4.16 -12.92 -15.04
C GLU A 635 -2.73 -13.46 -14.98
N LEU A 636 -2.42 -14.25 -13.95
CA LEU A 636 -1.13 -14.94 -13.83
C LEU A 636 -0.86 -15.82 -15.05
N TYR A 637 -1.83 -16.63 -15.49
CA TYR A 637 -1.67 -17.48 -16.67
C TYR A 637 -1.47 -16.66 -17.96
N LYS A 638 -2.17 -15.52 -18.10
CA LYS A 638 -1.99 -14.60 -19.23
C LYS A 638 -0.57 -14.03 -19.25
N TRP A 639 -0.07 -13.61 -18.08
CA TRP A 639 1.29 -13.14 -17.92
C TRP A 639 2.32 -14.24 -18.24
N GLU A 640 2.16 -15.45 -17.69
CA GLU A 640 3.07 -16.57 -17.97
C GLU A 640 3.12 -16.92 -19.47
N SER A 641 1.98 -16.88 -20.16
CA SER A 641 1.90 -17.14 -21.59
C SER A 641 2.72 -16.11 -22.39
N GLN A 642 2.64 -14.83 -22.01
CA GLN A 642 3.45 -13.76 -22.60
C GLN A 642 4.93 -13.95 -22.28
N ALA A 643 5.28 -14.23 -21.02
CA ALA A 643 6.65 -14.49 -20.59
C ALA A 643 7.28 -15.67 -21.35
N ILE A 644 6.55 -16.78 -21.49
CA ILE A 644 6.96 -17.95 -22.29
C ILE A 644 7.21 -17.56 -23.75
N SER A 645 6.34 -16.75 -24.35
CA SER A 645 6.51 -16.29 -25.74
C SER A 645 7.76 -15.43 -25.92
N LEU A 646 8.13 -14.62 -24.92
CA LEU A 646 9.35 -13.82 -24.95
C LEU A 646 10.59 -14.69 -24.73
N LEU A 647 10.55 -15.58 -23.74
CA LEU A 647 11.66 -16.48 -23.41
C LEU A 647 12.00 -17.44 -24.56
N LYS A 648 10.99 -17.93 -25.31
CA LYS A 648 11.17 -18.79 -26.49
C LYS A 648 12.04 -18.20 -27.60
N LYS A 649 12.25 -16.88 -27.61
CA LYS A 649 13.10 -16.21 -28.61
C LYS A 649 14.60 -16.43 -28.35
N HIS A 650 14.97 -16.88 -27.15
CA HIS A 650 16.35 -17.16 -26.76
C HIS A 650 16.79 -18.58 -27.12
N SER A 651 18.10 -18.80 -27.21
CA SER A 651 18.64 -20.14 -27.47
C SER A 651 18.38 -21.10 -26.31
N GLN A 652 18.23 -22.39 -26.61
CA GLN A 652 18.06 -23.42 -25.58
C GLN A 652 19.24 -23.45 -24.61
N GLU A 653 20.47 -23.26 -25.09
CA GLU A 653 21.67 -23.19 -24.24
C GLU A 653 21.59 -22.03 -23.23
N HIS A 654 21.12 -20.85 -23.67
CA HIS A 654 20.97 -19.69 -22.80
C HIS A 654 19.96 -19.96 -21.68
N LEU A 655 18.79 -20.51 -22.02
CA LEU A 655 17.75 -20.84 -21.05
C LEU A 655 18.15 -21.99 -20.12
N GLN A 656 18.92 -22.97 -20.61
CA GLN A 656 19.45 -24.06 -19.79
C GLN A 656 20.47 -23.56 -18.76
N ASN A 657 21.34 -22.63 -19.15
CA ASN A 657 22.28 -21.96 -18.24
C ASN A 657 21.54 -21.16 -17.16
N GLU A 658 20.44 -20.50 -17.53
CA GLU A 658 19.59 -19.78 -16.58
C GLU A 658 18.87 -20.75 -15.63
N LEU A 659 18.33 -21.85 -16.14
CA LEU A 659 17.68 -22.89 -15.35
C LEU A 659 18.61 -23.47 -14.27
N GLN A 660 19.89 -23.66 -14.56
CA GLN A 660 20.87 -24.16 -13.59
C GLN A 660 21.11 -23.19 -12.42
N LYS A 661 20.92 -21.88 -12.64
CA LYS A 661 21.12 -20.84 -11.63
C LYS A 661 19.87 -20.56 -10.80
N THR A 662 18.69 -20.92 -11.31
CA THR A 662 17.40 -20.64 -10.67
C THR A 662 17.02 -21.72 -9.66
N GLN A 663 16.83 -21.32 -8.40
CA GLN A 663 16.37 -22.20 -7.31
C GLN A 663 14.84 -22.25 -7.16
N ASN A 664 14.13 -21.18 -7.53
CA ASN A 664 12.67 -21.11 -7.38
C ASN A 664 11.96 -22.08 -8.35
N ILE A 665 11.18 -23.03 -7.81
CA ILE A 665 10.52 -24.09 -8.58
C ILE A 665 9.55 -23.54 -9.65
N HIS A 666 8.80 -22.48 -9.33
CA HIS A 666 7.88 -21.88 -10.31
C HIS A 666 8.63 -21.29 -11.51
N LEU A 667 9.75 -20.61 -11.29
CA LEU A 667 10.59 -20.09 -12.37
C LEU A 667 11.27 -21.19 -13.17
N ARG A 668 11.71 -22.27 -12.52
CA ARG A 668 12.24 -23.45 -13.21
C ARG A 668 11.20 -24.04 -14.15
N CYS A 669 9.95 -24.19 -13.67
CA CYS A 669 8.83 -24.64 -14.49
C CYS A 669 8.56 -23.69 -15.67
N LEU A 670 8.60 -22.37 -15.47
CA LEU A 670 8.43 -21.37 -16.53
C LEU A 670 9.50 -21.53 -17.64
N LEU A 671 10.77 -21.66 -17.26
CA LEU A 671 11.89 -21.87 -18.19
C LEU A 671 11.74 -23.19 -18.97
N LEU A 672 11.41 -24.29 -18.28
CA LEU A 672 11.19 -25.59 -18.91
C LEU A 672 10.01 -25.57 -19.88
N ARG A 673 8.90 -24.89 -19.52
CA ARG A 673 7.75 -24.67 -20.41
C ARG A 673 8.15 -23.84 -21.64
N ALA A 674 8.99 -22.82 -21.47
CA ALA A 674 9.53 -22.02 -22.58
C ALA A 674 10.42 -22.85 -23.52
N MET A 675 11.28 -23.72 -23.00
CA MET A 675 12.10 -24.65 -23.80
C MET A 675 11.30 -25.79 -24.45
N GLY A 676 10.02 -25.95 -24.08
CA GLY A 676 9.16 -27.02 -24.60
C GLY A 676 9.23 -28.34 -23.82
N HIS A 677 9.92 -28.37 -22.68
CA HIS A 677 10.10 -29.55 -21.83
C HIS A 677 9.00 -29.69 -20.78
N SER A 678 7.74 -29.80 -21.24
CA SER A 678 6.55 -29.83 -20.36
C SER A 678 6.60 -30.94 -19.30
N TRP A 679 7.08 -32.15 -19.62
CA TRP A 679 7.18 -33.25 -18.65
C TRP A 679 8.30 -33.05 -17.61
N GLN A 680 9.41 -32.41 -17.97
CA GLN A 680 10.42 -32.02 -16.98
C GLN A 680 9.86 -30.97 -16.01
N ALA A 681 9.02 -30.04 -16.50
CA ALA A 681 8.33 -29.08 -15.62
C ALA A 681 7.37 -29.78 -14.64
N VAL A 682 6.70 -30.86 -15.04
CA VAL A 682 5.88 -31.69 -14.12
C VAL A 682 6.73 -32.34 -13.04
N ILE A 683 7.92 -32.86 -13.40
CA ILE A 683 8.85 -33.46 -12.44
C ILE A 683 9.32 -32.42 -11.42
N GLU A 684 9.71 -31.22 -11.86
CA GLU A 684 10.09 -30.12 -10.97
C GLU A 684 8.94 -29.67 -10.07
N ALA A 685 7.72 -29.56 -10.62
CA ALA A 685 6.53 -29.20 -9.84
C ALA A 685 6.25 -30.19 -8.71
N ASN A 686 6.54 -31.49 -8.88
CA ASN A 686 6.35 -32.48 -7.80
C ASN A 686 7.20 -32.18 -6.55
N LEU A 687 8.28 -31.41 -6.65
CA LEU A 687 9.11 -31.04 -5.49
C LEU A 687 8.38 -30.15 -4.48
N VAL A 688 7.31 -29.47 -4.88
CA VAL A 688 6.47 -28.63 -4.00
C VAL A 688 5.14 -29.28 -3.63
N LYS A 689 4.91 -30.54 -4.03
CA LYS A 689 3.62 -31.23 -3.81
C LYS A 689 3.20 -31.27 -2.35
N ASP A 690 4.15 -31.54 -1.44
CA ASP A 690 3.87 -31.70 -0.01
C ASP A 690 3.98 -30.37 0.77
N SER A 691 4.73 -29.39 0.25
CA SER A 691 4.99 -28.11 0.92
C SER A 691 4.08 -26.97 0.46
N ASP A 692 3.61 -26.99 -0.78
CA ASP A 692 2.67 -26.01 -1.36
C ASP A 692 1.71 -26.70 -2.34
N VAL A 693 0.68 -27.33 -1.78
CA VAL A 693 -0.36 -28.03 -2.55
C VAL A 693 -1.05 -27.11 -3.55
N LYS A 694 -1.35 -25.86 -3.16
CA LYS A 694 -2.04 -24.90 -4.04
C LYS A 694 -1.14 -24.47 -5.20
N GLY A 695 0.13 -24.19 -4.94
CA GLY A 695 1.13 -23.88 -5.96
C GLY A 695 1.36 -25.04 -6.91
N TYR A 696 1.44 -26.28 -6.38
CA TYR A 696 1.52 -27.51 -7.16
C TYR A 696 0.36 -27.64 -8.15
N GLU A 697 -0.88 -27.51 -7.68
CA GLU A 697 -2.05 -27.57 -8.54
C GLU A 697 -2.04 -26.49 -9.63
N SER A 698 -1.64 -25.27 -9.26
CA SER A 698 -1.57 -24.13 -10.18
C SER A 698 -0.58 -24.39 -11.32
N LEU A 699 0.63 -24.88 -10.98
CA LEU A 699 1.66 -25.23 -11.94
C LEU A 699 1.19 -26.30 -12.92
N LEU A 700 0.58 -27.39 -12.42
CA LEU A 700 0.08 -28.46 -13.27
C LEU A 700 -1.07 -27.99 -14.17
N LYS A 701 -1.99 -27.14 -13.67
CA LYS A 701 -3.05 -26.53 -14.49
C LYS A 701 -2.45 -25.68 -15.61
N GLY A 702 -1.41 -24.91 -15.34
CA GLY A 702 -0.68 -24.13 -16.34
C GLY A 702 -0.01 -25.00 -17.41
N ILE A 703 0.71 -26.04 -16.99
CA ILE A 703 1.37 -26.99 -17.91
C ILE A 703 0.34 -27.71 -18.79
N ALA A 704 -0.79 -28.15 -18.22
CA ALA A 704 -1.84 -28.81 -18.98
C ALA A 704 -2.46 -27.88 -20.04
N LYS A 705 -2.72 -26.61 -19.70
CA LYS A 705 -3.23 -25.62 -20.68
C LYS A 705 -2.24 -25.38 -21.82
N ASP A 706 -0.94 -25.31 -21.53
CA ASP A 706 0.09 -25.19 -22.58
C ASP A 706 0.11 -26.40 -23.53
N LEU A 707 -0.09 -27.61 -23.00
CA LEU A 707 -0.17 -28.83 -23.80
C LEU A 707 -1.41 -28.86 -24.69
N GLU A 708 -2.56 -28.42 -24.19
CA GLU A 708 -3.78 -28.26 -25.01
C GLU A 708 -3.59 -27.24 -26.13
N ALA A 709 -2.99 -26.09 -25.83
CA ALA A 709 -2.70 -25.06 -26.81
C ALA A 709 -1.75 -25.55 -27.92
N LYS A 710 -0.92 -26.56 -27.63
CA LYS A 710 -0.06 -27.26 -28.61
C LYS A 710 -0.77 -28.41 -29.34
N GLY A 711 -2.07 -28.64 -29.10
CA GLY A 711 -2.81 -29.75 -29.71
C GLY A 711 -2.53 -31.12 -29.08
N MET A 712 -2.08 -31.17 -27.82
CA MET A 712 -1.81 -32.41 -27.07
C MET A 712 -2.80 -32.64 -25.92
N PRO A 713 -4.10 -32.88 -26.21
CA PRO A 713 -5.14 -32.96 -25.19
C PRO A 713 -4.99 -34.17 -24.27
N TYR A 714 -4.49 -35.31 -24.77
CA TYR A 714 -4.26 -36.50 -23.94
C TYR A 714 -3.11 -36.31 -22.94
N GLU A 715 -2.03 -35.63 -23.34
CA GLU A 715 -0.93 -35.30 -22.42
C GLU A 715 -1.40 -34.29 -21.35
N ALA A 716 -2.22 -33.30 -21.74
CA ALA A 716 -2.84 -32.39 -20.80
C ALA A 716 -3.75 -33.11 -19.80
N ALA A 717 -4.55 -34.07 -20.27
CA ALA A 717 -5.40 -34.88 -19.42
C ALA A 717 -4.56 -35.76 -18.45
N ARG A 718 -3.45 -36.32 -18.92
CA ARG A 718 -2.48 -37.07 -18.11
C ARG A 718 -1.88 -36.21 -17.00
N VAL A 719 -1.51 -34.96 -17.28
CA VAL A 719 -1.00 -34.01 -16.28
C VAL A 719 -2.07 -33.69 -15.23
N ARG A 720 -3.34 -33.47 -15.64
CA ARG A 720 -4.45 -33.20 -14.71
C ARG A 720 -4.79 -34.38 -13.81
N ALA A 721 -4.59 -35.61 -14.27
CA ALA A 721 -4.79 -36.82 -13.46
C ALA A 721 -3.92 -36.82 -12.19
N SER A 722 -2.79 -36.11 -12.19
CA SER A 722 -1.93 -35.95 -11.02
C SER A 722 -2.51 -35.04 -9.93
N ILE A 723 -3.53 -34.23 -10.25
CA ILE A 723 -4.19 -33.29 -9.32
C ILE A 723 -5.41 -33.94 -8.66
N PHE A 724 -6.27 -34.57 -9.47
CA PHE A 724 -7.55 -35.12 -9.02
C PHE A 724 -7.62 -36.61 -9.30
N ASN A 725 -7.92 -37.42 -8.28
CA ASN A 725 -8.20 -38.86 -8.43
C ASN A 725 -9.59 -39.16 -9.02
N GLY A 726 -10.35 -38.18 -9.52
CA GLY A 726 -11.73 -38.43 -9.95
C GLY A 726 -12.31 -37.41 -10.95
N ASN A 727 -13.13 -37.92 -11.86
CA ASN A 727 -14.10 -37.27 -12.75
C ASN A 727 -13.67 -36.61 -14.09
N TYR A 728 -12.43 -36.80 -14.59
CA TYR A 728 -12.14 -36.56 -16.02
C TYR A 728 -12.43 -37.77 -16.94
N GLN A 729 -13.01 -38.83 -16.39
CA GLN A 729 -13.17 -40.15 -17.01
C GLN A 729 -14.04 -40.17 -18.28
N GLN A 730 -14.88 -39.16 -18.54
CA GLN A 730 -16.00 -39.33 -19.47
C GLN A 730 -15.72 -39.02 -20.95
N ASN A 731 -14.59 -38.39 -21.32
CA ASN A 731 -14.40 -37.88 -22.69
C ASN A 731 -13.10 -38.29 -23.41
N PHE A 732 -12.26 -39.17 -22.83
CA PHE A 732 -11.01 -39.61 -23.46
C PHE A 732 -10.98 -41.14 -23.66
N PRO A 733 -10.92 -41.63 -24.92
CA PRO A 733 -10.58 -43.02 -25.22
C PRO A 733 -9.28 -43.44 -24.51
N PHE A 734 -9.20 -44.67 -24.00
CA PHE A 734 -8.00 -45.22 -23.33
C PHE A 734 -7.58 -44.49 -22.03
N TRP A 735 -8.54 -43.91 -21.29
CA TRP A 735 -8.26 -43.20 -20.03
C TRP A 735 -7.55 -44.06 -18.97
N GLN A 736 -7.86 -45.36 -18.89
CA GLN A 736 -7.23 -46.27 -17.92
C GLN A 736 -5.71 -46.35 -18.14
N GLU A 737 -5.28 -46.25 -19.39
CA GLU A 737 -3.89 -46.30 -19.83
C GLU A 737 -3.21 -44.93 -19.77
N VAL A 738 -3.98 -43.84 -19.92
CA VAL A 738 -3.53 -42.47 -19.62
C VAL A 738 -3.26 -42.30 -18.11
N ASN A 739 -4.06 -42.95 -17.25
CA ASN A 739 -4.01 -42.81 -15.79
C ASN A 739 -3.05 -43.80 -15.08
N SER A 740 -2.33 -44.67 -15.81
CA SER A 740 -1.43 -45.63 -15.18
C SER A 740 -0.18 -44.93 -14.61
N GLN A 741 -0.21 -44.63 -13.30
CA GLN A 741 0.91 -44.00 -12.58
C GLN A 741 2.17 -44.88 -12.50
N SER A 742 2.07 -46.16 -12.87
CA SER A 742 3.16 -47.16 -12.81
C SER A 742 4.20 -47.06 -13.92
N GLN A 743 4.02 -46.17 -14.92
CA GLN A 743 4.92 -46.05 -16.08
C GLN A 743 5.16 -44.59 -16.50
N SER A 744 5.62 -43.76 -15.56
CA SER A 744 5.97 -42.35 -15.82
C SER A 744 7.10 -42.16 -16.86
N ASN A 745 7.91 -43.18 -17.12
CA ASN A 745 9.05 -43.13 -18.04
C ASN A 745 8.71 -43.51 -19.50
N LEU A 746 7.48 -43.97 -19.79
CA LEU A 746 7.06 -44.29 -21.16
C LEU A 746 6.28 -43.11 -21.77
N SER A 747 6.57 -42.82 -23.04
CA SER A 747 5.82 -41.83 -23.81
C SER A 747 4.36 -42.28 -23.92
N LEU A 748 3.43 -41.32 -23.90
CA LEU A 748 2.01 -41.63 -24.04
C LEU A 748 1.72 -42.39 -25.35
N VAL A 749 2.44 -42.09 -26.42
CA VAL A 749 2.35 -42.82 -27.69
C VAL A 749 2.64 -44.31 -27.49
N ASN A 750 3.68 -44.66 -26.75
CA ASN A 750 3.99 -46.06 -26.46
C ASN A 750 2.88 -46.72 -25.64
N LEU A 751 2.35 -46.03 -24.62
CA LEU A 751 1.25 -46.54 -23.79
C LEU A 751 -0.04 -46.77 -24.62
N LEU A 752 -0.37 -45.81 -25.49
CA LEU A 752 -1.55 -45.90 -26.36
C LEU A 752 -1.37 -46.98 -27.44
N CYS A 753 -0.19 -47.10 -28.05
CA CYS A 753 0.10 -48.15 -29.02
C CYS A 753 0.07 -49.55 -28.38
N GLN A 754 0.64 -49.71 -27.18
CA GLN A 754 0.58 -50.97 -26.44
C GLN A 754 -0.84 -51.34 -26.06
N SER A 755 -1.64 -50.37 -25.58
CA SER A 755 -3.05 -50.59 -25.27
C SER A 755 -3.86 -50.95 -26.50
N PHE A 756 -3.64 -50.23 -27.62
CA PHE A 756 -4.30 -50.51 -28.88
C PHE A 756 -3.99 -51.93 -29.37
N ASN A 757 -2.71 -52.32 -29.38
CA ASN A 757 -2.30 -53.67 -29.77
C ASN A 757 -2.92 -54.75 -28.86
N SER A 758 -2.92 -54.53 -27.54
CA SER A 758 -3.53 -55.46 -26.58
C SER A 758 -5.04 -55.63 -26.80
N ARG A 759 -5.77 -54.54 -27.08
CA ARG A 759 -7.21 -54.62 -27.40
C ARG A 759 -7.45 -55.29 -28.75
N LEU A 760 -6.59 -55.04 -29.74
CA LEU A 760 -6.67 -55.67 -31.05
C LEU A 760 -6.42 -57.18 -30.95
N GLU A 761 -5.41 -57.61 -30.19
CA GLU A 761 -5.14 -59.02 -29.89
C GLU A 761 -6.30 -59.69 -29.16
N ASN A 762 -6.92 -59.01 -28.18
CA ASN A 762 -8.09 -59.54 -27.48
C ASN A 762 -9.33 -59.64 -28.40
N LEU A 763 -9.51 -58.69 -29.32
CA LEU A 763 -10.58 -58.77 -30.32
C LEU A 763 -10.37 -59.94 -31.28
N ILE A 764 -9.13 -60.15 -31.75
CA ILE A 764 -8.78 -61.28 -32.62
C ILE A 764 -9.00 -62.61 -31.88
N LYS A 765 -8.53 -62.74 -30.63
CA LYS A 765 -8.75 -63.94 -29.81
C LYS A 765 -10.23 -64.21 -29.53
N ASN A 766 -11.04 -63.17 -29.32
CA ASN A 766 -12.48 -63.32 -29.09
C ASN A 766 -13.28 -63.65 -30.36
N GLN A 767 -12.74 -63.37 -31.55
CA GLN A 767 -13.30 -63.84 -32.82
C GLN A 767 -12.96 -65.32 -33.08
N GLU A 768 -11.79 -65.80 -32.68
CA GLU A 768 -11.41 -67.22 -32.77
C GLU A 768 -12.19 -68.14 -31.80
N VAL A 769 -12.88 -67.60 -30.80
CA VAL A 769 -13.75 -68.34 -29.86
C VAL A 769 -15.22 -68.35 -30.30
N ASN A 770 -15.60 -67.54 -31.29
CA ASN A 770 -16.96 -67.45 -31.85
C ASN A 770 -17.08 -67.96 -33.30
N ILE A 771 -16.05 -68.68 -33.78
CA ILE A 771 -16.07 -69.56 -34.96
C ILE A 771 -15.90 -70.97 -34.42
#